data_AF-A0A9E2AGL8-F1
#
_entry.id   AF-A0A9E2AGL8-F1
#
_cell.length_a   1.000
_cell.length_b   1.000
_cell.length_c   1.000
_cell.angle_alpha   90.00
_cell.angle_beta   90.00
_cell.angle_gamma   90.00
#
_symmetry.space_group_name_H-M   'P 1'
#
loop_
_entity.id
_entity.type
_entity.pdbx_description
1 polymer ?
#
loop_
_entity_poly.entity_id
_entity_poly.type
_entity_poly.pdbx_seq_one_letter_code
_entity_poly.pdbx_strand_id
1 'polypeptide(L)'
;MGLRLFFIIVISWFSIAGSTAQVIDRIPDKEADLRRAQIPRDSITVDSTRMDTLVTDVDLSQIEMSPDALDQQLEYNADSSTYDLKAEKIYLYSNAKVNYGTISLEANFIEFDYANNIVEATGIEDTSGTLVGNPLFKDREQQFTARRIRYNFKTGKAFVYDVRTQQDDIYIQGTKTKYVTNPGDTSITDFVYNENAVFTTCDHPTPHFGIRSTKQKKVGNKLLVVGPSNLEIANVPTPLWLPFGFFPIPKGKSGGLIIPRDYEYSDELGFGLRNIGYYTAIGEHFDLKTTFDIYLRGTWAVYAQSSYRKRYNYNGNFSLSYSNRKIEATGVVGFNKQKSFSIRWSHNQDSKAHPYNTFGGSVNIQTNDFQRINLNDAGSVLQNQLSSNISFTRRFPDKPMTLSVYLNHSQNTASRKVTLNFPTVNFQTQTIFPFKKKNDPGKDKWFEKISFKYDMNLQNQVSATDTTLFTQQTVDDLRSGIRQRVSTGLSFKVLKYFNLNPTANYTEIWNFNSNRRSFDPTAFEVAIDTIYNPLDSTDFEIIADTTGYGTSTEENIFGFEPLRLYTMGVSLNTTIYGTMNFKKKDAWLKGLRHIVRPSISIGYTPDYTRESLGYFRTVDTDTRADVNDPITYSIFENSIYEKPSSSGRQLSLGYTINNIFEAKVFSKKDSTDQVIKLIKNFVISGNYNFEADSLKWSPINMRGTTTLFNNLSNLNFGFSFDPYAVNDNGQRLGTTQLRAEGKLLRYTGGNASLSTRFNIKKFKALFKSKKERDRVDEEEQEREDQEQAERDASFESQNDGQFGDRGITVGGDPFSPGDQGLGQGVSRFSNWFDDFSIDHNIVFVSRVSGKEVTNEISTHTINARGSIQITDKWKITIGNIGYDFKRKGLSYPSFTFYRDLHCWEMGMNWYPQRNVYSFFIRVKPGTLGFINIPSSRNNVDGSFGRTR
;
A
#
# COMPACT_ATOMS: atom_id res chain seq x y z
N MET A 1 -26.30 8.55 -31.97
CA MET A 1 -25.97 7.14 -32.29
C MET A 1 -24.60 6.71 -31.77
N GLY A 2 -23.59 7.60 -31.70
CA GLY A 2 -22.24 7.30 -31.18
C GLY A 2 -22.14 6.92 -29.68
N LEU A 3 -22.98 7.49 -28.81
CA LEU A 3 -22.96 7.20 -27.36
C LEU A 3 -23.39 5.75 -27.02
N ARG A 4 -24.28 5.17 -27.84
CA ARG A 4 -24.72 3.77 -27.70
C ARG A 4 -23.64 2.79 -28.17
N LEU A 5 -22.86 3.14 -29.20
CA LEU A 5 -21.74 2.30 -29.67
C LEU A 5 -20.58 2.27 -28.66
N PHE A 6 -20.27 3.38 -27.99
CA PHE A 6 -19.23 3.43 -26.96
C PHE A 6 -19.59 2.57 -25.73
N PHE A 7 -20.85 2.62 -25.27
CA PHE A 7 -21.34 1.77 -24.18
C PHE A 7 -21.41 0.28 -24.57
N ILE A 8 -21.79 -0.03 -25.81
CA ILE A 8 -21.83 -1.43 -26.30
C ILE A 8 -20.41 -2.01 -26.41
N ILE A 9 -19.39 -1.25 -26.82
CA ILE A 9 -18.01 -1.73 -26.91
C ILE A 9 -17.39 -1.96 -25.51
N VAL A 10 -17.67 -1.10 -24.53
CA VAL A 10 -17.16 -1.27 -23.15
C VAL A 10 -17.83 -2.46 -22.43
N ILE A 11 -19.13 -2.70 -22.65
CA ILE A 11 -19.86 -3.83 -22.03
C ILE A 11 -19.58 -5.17 -22.76
N SER A 12 -19.40 -5.16 -24.08
CA SER A 12 -19.10 -6.39 -24.85
C SER A 12 -17.68 -6.92 -24.59
N TRP A 13 -16.73 -6.07 -24.20
CA TRP A 13 -15.39 -6.53 -23.79
C TRP A 13 -15.34 -7.14 -22.38
N PHE A 14 -16.23 -6.72 -21.46
CA PHE A 14 -16.36 -7.36 -20.14
C PHE A 14 -17.00 -8.76 -20.21
N SER A 15 -17.75 -9.05 -21.27
CA SER A 15 -18.51 -10.30 -21.41
C SER A 15 -17.74 -11.44 -22.10
N ILE A 16 -16.53 -11.18 -22.63
CA ILE A 16 -15.73 -12.17 -23.38
C ILE A 16 -14.66 -12.89 -22.51
N ALA A 17 -14.47 -12.48 -21.25
CA ALA A 17 -13.52 -13.14 -20.34
C ALA A 17 -14.10 -14.36 -19.56
N GLY A 18 -15.36 -14.73 -19.81
CA GLY A 18 -16.06 -15.79 -19.07
C GLY A 18 -16.65 -16.86 -19.98
N SER A 19 -15.84 -17.71 -20.61
CA SER A 19 -16.34 -19.01 -21.08
C SER A 19 -15.25 -20.07 -21.27
N THR A 20 -15.56 -21.26 -20.75
CA THR A 20 -14.98 -22.59 -21.01
C THR A 20 -13.65 -22.98 -20.34
N ALA A 21 -13.78 -23.78 -19.28
CA ALA A 21 -13.06 -25.06 -19.14
C ALA A 21 -13.83 -25.96 -18.17
N GLN A 22 -14.57 -26.93 -18.71
CA GLN A 22 -15.05 -28.09 -17.95
C GLN A 22 -13.85 -28.99 -17.65
N VAL A 23 -13.62 -29.31 -16.38
CA VAL A 23 -12.67 -30.36 -15.98
C VAL A 23 -13.45 -31.46 -15.28
N ILE A 24 -13.25 -32.67 -15.81
CA ILE A 24 -13.86 -33.93 -15.44
C ILE A 24 -13.28 -34.40 -14.11
N ASP A 25 -14.17 -34.77 -13.19
CA ASP A 25 -13.88 -35.29 -11.86
C ASP A 25 -13.44 -36.77 -11.95
N ARG A 26 -12.33 -37.13 -11.30
CA ARG A 26 -11.94 -38.53 -11.04
C ARG A 26 -11.19 -38.63 -9.71
N ILE A 27 -11.92 -39.06 -8.70
CA ILE A 27 -11.42 -39.58 -7.42
C ILE A 27 -10.98 -41.04 -7.62
N PRO A 28 -9.87 -41.49 -7.00
CA PRO A 28 -9.70 -42.90 -6.67
C PRO A 28 -9.71 -43.11 -5.15
N ASP A 29 -10.68 -43.89 -4.69
CA ASP A 29 -10.69 -44.57 -3.39
C ASP A 29 -9.54 -45.58 -3.29
N LYS A 30 -8.96 -45.69 -2.09
CA LYS A 30 -8.19 -46.87 -1.68
C LYS A 30 -8.37 -47.12 -0.18
N GLU A 31 -9.27 -48.04 0.14
CA GLU A 31 -9.17 -48.87 1.34
C GLU A 31 -8.04 -49.89 1.17
N ALA A 32 -7.28 -50.15 2.24
CA ALA A 32 -6.40 -51.29 2.34
C ALA A 32 -6.47 -51.86 3.76
N ASP A 33 -7.23 -52.94 3.86
CA ASP A 33 -7.33 -53.91 4.95
C ASP A 33 -6.05 -54.77 4.97
N LEU A 34 -5.33 -54.87 6.10
CA LEU A 34 -4.30 -55.90 6.28
C LEU A 34 -4.25 -56.42 7.73
N ARG A 35 -4.46 -57.74 7.78
CA ARG A 35 -4.64 -58.62 8.94
C ARG A 35 -3.35 -58.90 9.71
N ARG A 36 -3.54 -59.23 10.99
CA ARG A 36 -2.58 -59.83 11.93
C ARG A 36 -1.85 -61.06 11.36
N ALA A 37 -0.58 -61.20 11.73
CA ALA A 37 0.08 -62.49 11.94
C ALA A 37 1.12 -62.36 13.06
N GLN A 38 1.11 -63.33 13.97
CA GLN A 38 1.83 -63.40 15.24
C GLN A 38 2.50 -64.77 15.30
N ILE A 39 3.83 -64.89 15.46
CA ILE A 39 4.53 -66.08 16.00
C ILE A 39 5.97 -65.67 16.45
N PRO A 40 6.74 -66.49 17.20
CA PRO A 40 6.83 -66.53 18.67
C PRO A 40 8.21 -66.09 19.22
N ARG A 41 8.29 -65.86 20.53
CA ARG A 41 9.55 -65.67 21.27
C ARG A 41 10.05 -67.01 21.80
N ASP A 42 11.33 -67.26 21.57
CA ASP A 42 12.08 -68.39 22.12
C ASP A 42 12.79 -67.98 23.43
N SER A 43 12.90 -68.96 24.32
CA SER A 43 13.22 -68.88 25.76
C SER A 43 14.71 -69.13 26.11
N ILE A 44 15.13 -68.70 27.31
CA ILE A 44 16.12 -69.30 28.28
C ILE A 44 16.60 -68.17 29.24
N THR A 45 16.16 -68.07 30.52
CA THR A 45 16.56 -68.76 31.80
C THR A 45 18.01 -68.50 32.22
N VAL A 46 18.46 -68.19 33.45
CA VAL A 46 18.01 -68.27 34.88
C VAL A 46 19.10 -67.49 35.70
N ASP A 47 18.90 -66.87 36.87
CA ASP A 47 18.99 -67.49 38.22
C ASP A 47 18.70 -66.51 39.39
N SER A 48 18.33 -67.16 40.48
CA SER A 48 17.66 -66.93 41.77
C SER A 48 18.18 -65.84 42.74
N THR A 49 17.33 -65.37 43.67
CA THR A 49 17.16 -66.02 44.99
C THR A 49 15.84 -65.66 45.70
N ARG A 50 15.13 -66.75 46.08
CA ARG A 50 14.17 -67.01 47.17
C ARG A 50 13.59 -65.87 48.02
N MET A 51 12.25 -65.83 48.08
CA MET A 51 11.48 -65.89 49.33
C MET A 51 10.10 -66.50 49.07
N ASP A 52 9.70 -67.40 49.97
CA ASP A 52 8.47 -68.18 50.00
C ASP A 52 7.31 -67.34 50.55
N THR A 53 6.08 -67.48 50.02
CA THR A 53 4.84 -67.93 50.70
C THR A 53 3.57 -67.40 49.97
N LEU A 54 2.75 -68.35 49.49
CA LEU A 54 1.28 -68.30 49.29
C LEU A 54 0.63 -67.03 48.71
N VAL A 55 0.44 -67.01 47.37
CA VAL A 55 -0.71 -66.35 46.74
C VAL A 55 -1.38 -67.38 45.82
N THR A 56 -2.59 -67.79 46.19
CA THR A 56 -3.51 -68.49 45.29
C THR A 56 -4.01 -67.51 44.23
N ASP A 57 -3.58 -67.68 42.98
CA ASP A 57 -4.23 -67.04 41.83
C ASP A 57 -5.66 -67.57 41.73
N VAL A 58 -6.63 -66.70 41.98
CA VAL A 58 -8.04 -66.96 41.71
C VAL A 58 -8.28 -66.71 40.21
N ASP A 59 -8.78 -67.72 39.50
CA ASP A 59 -9.22 -67.55 38.11
C ASP A 59 -10.51 -66.72 38.07
N LEU A 60 -10.37 -65.43 37.79
CA LEU A 60 -11.45 -64.43 37.74
C LEU A 60 -12.40 -64.62 36.55
N SER A 61 -12.15 -65.57 35.65
CA SER A 61 -13.00 -65.83 34.48
C SER A 61 -14.35 -66.50 34.80
N GLN A 62 -14.54 -66.96 36.05
CA GLN A 62 -15.78 -67.61 36.52
C GLN A 62 -16.70 -66.69 37.33
N ILE A 63 -16.40 -65.38 37.42
CA ILE A 63 -17.24 -64.42 38.14
C ILE A 63 -18.19 -63.75 37.14
N GLU A 64 -19.50 -64.05 37.23
CA GLU A 64 -20.53 -63.31 36.48
C GLU A 64 -20.58 -61.86 36.99
N MET A 65 -20.07 -60.91 36.19
CA MET A 65 -20.17 -59.49 36.48
C MET A 65 -21.59 -58.98 36.22
N SER A 66 -22.11 -58.16 37.13
CA SER A 66 -23.40 -57.49 36.96
C SER A 66 -23.43 -56.68 35.66
N PRO A 67 -24.57 -56.58 34.93
CA PRO A 67 -24.74 -55.65 33.80
C PRO A 67 -24.49 -54.17 34.16
N ASP A 68 -24.45 -53.85 35.45
CA ASP A 68 -24.14 -52.52 35.98
C ASP A 68 -22.69 -52.34 36.43
N ALA A 69 -21.85 -53.37 36.31
CA ALA A 69 -20.41 -53.30 36.60
C ALA A 69 -19.66 -52.46 35.55
N LEU A 70 -18.47 -51.97 35.95
CA LEU A 70 -17.57 -51.25 35.06
C LEU A 70 -16.95 -52.19 34.01
N ASP A 71 -16.80 -51.70 32.77
CA ASP A 71 -16.28 -52.47 31.63
C ASP A 71 -14.75 -52.70 31.68
N GLN A 72 -14.05 -52.01 32.58
CA GLN A 72 -12.60 -52.07 32.76
C GLN A 72 -12.24 -52.08 34.25
N GLN A 73 -11.03 -52.58 34.55
CA GLN A 73 -10.50 -52.58 35.92
C GLN A 73 -10.27 -51.14 36.40
N LEU A 74 -10.77 -50.84 37.60
CA LEU A 74 -10.52 -49.59 38.31
C LEU A 74 -9.25 -49.74 39.14
N GLU A 75 -8.22 -48.96 38.84
CA GLU A 75 -7.00 -48.91 39.66
C GLU A 75 -7.08 -47.72 40.61
N TYR A 76 -6.83 -47.93 41.89
CA TYR A 76 -6.80 -46.85 42.87
C TYR A 76 -5.61 -46.97 43.83
N ASN A 77 -5.12 -45.83 44.29
CA ASN A 77 -4.04 -45.70 45.26
C ASN A 77 -4.37 -44.55 46.22
N ALA A 78 -4.08 -44.69 47.52
CA ALA A 78 -4.26 -43.64 48.52
C ALA A 78 -3.44 -43.98 49.78
N ASP A 79 -3.15 -42.98 50.61
CA ASP A 79 -2.46 -43.21 51.89
C ASP A 79 -3.34 -43.98 52.88
N SER A 80 -4.67 -43.78 52.82
CA SER A 80 -5.64 -44.53 53.60
C SER A 80 -6.93 -44.77 52.81
N SER A 81 -7.57 -45.92 53.00
CA SER A 81 -8.85 -46.26 52.37
C SER A 81 -9.81 -46.93 53.34
N THR A 82 -11.10 -46.60 53.21
CA THR A 82 -12.20 -47.19 54.01
C THR A 82 -13.25 -47.74 53.06
N TYR A 83 -13.73 -48.95 53.32
CA TYR A 83 -14.76 -49.62 52.52
C TYR A 83 -16.04 -49.69 53.32
N ASP A 84 -17.11 -49.07 52.80
CA ASP A 84 -18.46 -49.24 53.32
C ASP A 84 -19.22 -50.21 52.40
N LEU A 85 -19.23 -51.49 52.80
CA LEU A 85 -19.90 -52.55 52.04
C LEU A 85 -21.43 -52.47 52.10
N LYS A 86 -22.02 -51.77 53.08
CA LYS A 86 -23.48 -51.60 53.16
C LYS A 86 -23.95 -50.45 52.30
N ALA A 87 -23.19 -49.36 52.26
CA ALA A 87 -23.47 -48.20 51.42
C ALA A 87 -22.93 -48.35 49.99
N GLU A 88 -22.18 -49.42 49.71
CA GLU A 88 -21.53 -49.70 48.43
C GLU A 88 -20.55 -48.59 47.99
N LYS A 89 -19.72 -48.13 48.95
CA LYS A 89 -18.78 -47.01 48.77
C LYS A 89 -17.35 -47.32 49.19
N ILE A 90 -16.41 -46.71 48.49
CA ILE A 90 -14.98 -46.71 48.80
C ILE A 90 -14.55 -45.26 49.04
N TYR A 91 -13.93 -45.00 50.18
CA TYR A 91 -13.40 -43.71 50.57
C TYR A 91 -11.88 -43.75 50.55
N LEU A 92 -11.25 -42.84 49.82
CA LEU A 92 -9.81 -42.74 49.66
C LEU A 92 -9.35 -41.41 50.25
N TYR A 93 -8.37 -41.43 51.16
CA TYR A 93 -7.87 -40.27 51.88
C TYR A 93 -6.38 -40.09 51.63
N SER A 94 -5.99 -38.84 51.40
CA SER A 94 -4.63 -38.34 51.18
C SER A 94 -3.91 -39.00 49.99
N ASN A 95 -3.41 -38.17 49.06
CA ASN A 95 -2.79 -38.63 47.80
C ASN A 95 -3.63 -39.66 47.03
N ALA A 96 -4.96 -39.53 47.11
CA ALA A 96 -5.89 -40.45 46.47
C ALA A 96 -5.84 -40.27 44.96
N LYS A 97 -5.63 -41.38 44.25
CA LYS A 97 -5.55 -41.46 42.79
C LYS A 97 -6.44 -42.60 42.32
N VAL A 98 -7.31 -42.32 41.36
CA VAL A 98 -8.18 -43.30 40.71
C VAL A 98 -7.96 -43.23 39.20
N ASN A 99 -7.60 -44.36 38.59
CA ASN A 99 -7.44 -44.51 37.15
C ASN A 99 -8.52 -45.46 36.60
N TYR A 100 -9.17 -45.03 35.53
CA TYR A 100 -10.14 -45.83 34.77
C TYR A 100 -9.93 -45.60 33.28
N GLY A 101 -9.36 -46.60 32.58
CA GLY A 101 -9.00 -46.47 31.15
C GLY A 101 -7.99 -45.35 30.90
N THR A 102 -8.40 -44.27 30.21
CA THR A 102 -7.57 -43.07 29.96
C THR A 102 -7.74 -41.95 30.98
N ILE A 103 -8.68 -42.12 31.93
CA ILE A 103 -9.02 -41.12 32.94
C ILE A 103 -8.16 -41.34 34.18
N SER A 104 -7.52 -40.29 34.66
CA SER A 104 -6.77 -40.23 35.91
C SER A 104 -7.32 -39.09 36.77
N LEU A 105 -7.79 -39.40 37.97
CA LEU A 105 -8.33 -38.45 38.94
C LEU A 105 -7.49 -38.49 40.21
N GLU A 106 -6.88 -37.36 40.56
CA GLU A 106 -6.01 -37.21 41.74
C GLU A 106 -6.62 -36.18 42.70
N ALA A 107 -6.76 -36.48 43.99
CA ALA A 107 -7.27 -35.55 45.00
C ALA A 107 -6.85 -35.95 46.41
N ASN A 108 -7.12 -35.07 47.39
CA ASN A 108 -6.90 -35.39 48.80
C ASN A 108 -8.01 -36.26 49.37
N PHE A 109 -9.22 -36.22 48.81
CA PHE A 109 -10.31 -37.12 49.17
C PHE A 109 -11.05 -37.57 47.91
N ILE A 110 -11.26 -38.88 47.76
CA ILE A 110 -12.08 -39.46 46.70
C ILE A 110 -13.11 -40.43 47.30
N GLU A 111 -14.38 -40.19 47.04
CA GLU A 111 -15.49 -41.11 47.29
C GLU A 111 -15.86 -41.81 45.97
N PHE A 112 -15.79 -43.14 45.95
CA PHE A 112 -16.25 -43.95 44.83
C PHE A 112 -17.47 -44.78 45.24
N ASP A 113 -18.63 -44.44 44.67
CA ASP A 113 -19.89 -45.15 44.78
C ASP A 113 -20.00 -46.13 43.60
N TYR A 114 -19.73 -47.40 43.88
CA TYR A 114 -19.73 -48.44 42.85
C TYR A 114 -21.12 -48.96 42.50
N ALA A 115 -22.14 -48.69 43.33
CA ALA A 115 -23.54 -48.96 43.01
C ALA A 115 -24.01 -48.10 41.82
N ASN A 116 -23.65 -46.82 41.86
CA ASN A 116 -24.07 -45.82 40.86
C ASN A 116 -22.99 -45.50 39.82
N ASN A 117 -21.80 -46.10 39.93
CA ASN A 117 -20.63 -45.81 39.11
C ASN A 117 -20.20 -44.33 39.15
N ILE A 118 -20.29 -43.70 40.33
CA ILE A 118 -19.98 -42.28 40.54
C ILE A 118 -18.71 -42.16 41.35
N VAL A 119 -17.74 -41.40 40.83
CA VAL A 119 -16.58 -40.93 41.60
C VAL A 119 -16.74 -39.46 41.94
N GLU A 120 -16.47 -39.10 43.18
CA GLU A 120 -16.47 -37.75 43.67
C GLU A 120 -15.13 -37.43 44.32
N ALA A 121 -14.47 -36.36 43.87
CA ALA A 121 -13.17 -35.93 44.36
C ALA A 121 -13.24 -34.51 44.91
N THR A 122 -12.65 -34.29 46.08
CA THR A 122 -12.54 -32.99 46.76
C THR A 122 -11.20 -32.82 47.48
N GLY A 123 -10.91 -31.60 47.94
CA GLY A 123 -9.91 -31.37 48.98
C GLY A 123 -10.34 -31.86 50.35
N ILE A 124 -9.44 -31.78 51.33
CA ILE A 124 -9.72 -32.03 52.75
C ILE A 124 -9.69 -30.69 53.49
N GLU A 125 -10.63 -30.44 54.39
CA GLU A 125 -10.60 -29.24 55.25
C GLU A 125 -9.55 -29.42 56.36
N ASP A 126 -8.64 -28.45 56.48
CA ASP A 126 -7.70 -28.37 57.61
C ASP A 126 -8.43 -27.90 58.88
N THR A 127 -7.78 -28.03 60.04
CA THR A 127 -8.19 -27.54 61.37
C THR A 127 -8.64 -26.08 61.44
N SER A 128 -8.31 -25.28 60.43
CA SER A 128 -8.76 -23.89 60.25
C SER A 128 -10.04 -23.73 59.39
N GLY A 129 -10.64 -24.83 58.92
CA GLY A 129 -11.80 -24.84 58.01
C GLY A 129 -11.45 -24.49 56.56
N THR A 130 -10.16 -24.41 56.21
CA THR A 130 -9.71 -24.09 54.85
C THR A 130 -9.51 -25.39 54.06
N LEU A 131 -10.11 -25.49 52.88
CA LEU A 131 -9.95 -26.64 51.99
C LEU A 131 -8.51 -26.70 51.44
N VAL A 132 -7.81 -27.80 51.71
CA VAL A 132 -6.44 -28.07 51.27
C VAL A 132 -6.46 -29.08 50.12
N GLY A 133 -5.85 -28.66 49.00
CA GLY A 133 -5.72 -29.46 47.77
C GLY A 133 -6.95 -29.39 46.86
N ASN A 134 -6.72 -29.23 45.56
CA ASN A 134 -7.76 -29.24 44.54
C ASN A 134 -7.63 -30.52 43.70
N PRO A 135 -8.73 -31.25 43.47
CA PRO A 135 -8.77 -32.36 42.52
C PRO A 135 -8.19 -31.98 41.15
N LEU A 136 -7.35 -32.88 40.63
CA LEU A 136 -6.79 -32.84 39.29
C LEU A 136 -7.41 -33.97 38.47
N PHE A 137 -8.09 -33.60 37.37
CA PHE A 137 -8.62 -34.56 36.40
C PHE A 137 -7.80 -34.51 35.12
N LYS A 138 -7.45 -35.69 34.61
CA LYS A 138 -6.73 -35.85 33.34
C LYS A 138 -7.40 -36.93 32.49
N ASP A 139 -7.69 -36.61 31.24
CA ASP A 139 -8.16 -37.56 30.23
C ASP A 139 -7.47 -37.25 28.89
N ARG A 140 -6.61 -38.17 28.43
CA ARG A 140 -5.73 -38.00 27.25
C ARG A 140 -4.91 -36.69 27.30
N GLU A 141 -5.22 -35.71 26.45
CA GLU A 141 -4.57 -34.40 26.37
C GLU A 141 -5.26 -33.32 27.23
N GLN A 142 -6.45 -33.60 27.77
CA GLN A 142 -7.21 -32.64 28.57
C GLN A 142 -6.86 -32.78 30.06
N GLN A 143 -6.51 -31.66 30.69
CA GLN A 143 -6.19 -31.59 32.12
C GLN A 143 -6.82 -30.34 32.72
N PHE A 144 -7.52 -30.47 33.85
CA PHE A 144 -8.04 -29.34 34.61
C PHE A 144 -8.08 -29.61 36.12
N THR A 145 -7.98 -28.53 36.89
CA THR A 145 -8.14 -28.54 38.35
C THR A 145 -9.46 -27.88 38.74
N ALA A 146 -10.10 -28.38 39.78
CA ALA A 146 -11.37 -27.85 40.28
C ALA A 146 -11.50 -28.07 41.78
N ARG A 147 -12.44 -27.38 42.44
CA ARG A 147 -12.68 -27.51 43.87
C ARG A 147 -13.35 -28.85 44.24
N ARG A 148 -14.27 -29.30 43.39
CA ARG A 148 -15.00 -30.56 43.51
C ARG A 148 -15.31 -31.10 42.12
N ILE A 149 -15.09 -32.40 41.93
CA ILE A 149 -15.37 -33.11 40.68
C ILE A 149 -16.27 -34.30 41.02
N ARG A 150 -17.38 -34.45 40.31
CA ARG A 150 -18.27 -35.61 40.41
C ARG A 150 -18.48 -36.19 39.01
N TYR A 151 -17.97 -37.38 38.76
CA TYR A 151 -17.95 -38.02 37.45
C TYR A 151 -18.66 -39.37 37.49
N ASN A 152 -19.45 -39.70 36.47
CA ASN A 152 -20.09 -41.00 36.34
C ASN A 152 -19.44 -41.80 35.20
N PHE A 153 -18.75 -42.89 35.55
CA PHE A 153 -17.94 -43.69 34.60
C PHE A 153 -18.78 -44.37 33.52
N LYS A 154 -20.06 -44.71 33.80
CA LYS A 154 -20.96 -45.36 32.83
C LYS A 154 -21.57 -44.38 31.82
N THR A 155 -21.95 -43.18 32.27
CA THR A 155 -22.66 -42.20 31.43
C THR A 155 -21.78 -41.12 30.81
N GLY A 156 -20.49 -41.04 31.20
CA GLY A 156 -19.57 -40.00 30.71
C GLY A 156 -19.96 -38.58 31.13
N LYS A 157 -20.81 -38.44 32.16
CA LYS A 157 -21.30 -37.15 32.65
C LYS A 157 -20.49 -36.69 33.87
N ALA A 158 -20.04 -35.44 33.85
CA ALA A 158 -19.30 -34.83 34.95
C ALA A 158 -20.00 -33.57 35.45
N PHE A 159 -19.98 -33.34 36.77
CA PHE A 159 -20.17 -32.04 37.39
C PHE A 159 -18.84 -31.57 37.96
N VAL A 160 -18.44 -30.36 37.60
CA VAL A 160 -17.21 -29.72 38.04
C VAL A 160 -17.58 -28.38 38.66
N TYR A 161 -17.09 -28.10 39.87
CA TYR A 161 -17.41 -26.89 40.63
C TYR A 161 -16.22 -25.94 40.66
N ASP A 162 -16.50 -24.65 40.45
CA ASP A 162 -15.53 -23.55 40.40
C ASP A 162 -14.39 -23.81 39.38
N VAL A 163 -14.77 -24.12 38.14
CA VAL A 163 -13.80 -24.40 37.08
C VAL A 163 -13.46 -23.14 36.30
N ARG A 164 -12.16 -22.98 36.02
CA ARG A 164 -11.65 -22.01 35.05
C ARG A 164 -11.13 -22.78 33.85
N THR A 165 -11.78 -22.60 32.70
CA THR A 165 -11.35 -23.20 31.44
C THR A 165 -10.88 -22.11 30.49
N GLN A 166 -9.74 -22.33 29.84
CA GLN A 166 -9.29 -21.52 28.71
C GLN A 166 -9.58 -22.27 27.42
N GLN A 167 -10.12 -21.56 26.43
CA GLN A 167 -10.28 -22.08 25.08
C GLN A 167 -10.02 -20.96 24.08
N ASP A 168 -9.02 -21.15 23.22
CA ASP A 168 -8.52 -20.13 22.31
C ASP A 168 -8.16 -18.83 23.06
N ASP A 169 -8.82 -17.71 22.74
CA ASP A 169 -8.64 -16.40 23.37
C ASP A 169 -9.64 -16.11 24.51
N ILE A 170 -10.49 -17.07 24.87
CA ILE A 170 -11.57 -16.90 25.85
C ILE A 170 -11.32 -17.72 27.12
N TYR A 171 -11.51 -17.07 28.26
CA TYR A 171 -11.61 -17.66 29.58
C TYR A 171 -13.08 -17.75 30.00
N ILE A 172 -13.48 -18.93 30.46
CA ILE A 172 -14.79 -19.18 31.05
C ILE A 172 -14.57 -19.58 32.51
N GLN A 173 -15.21 -18.86 33.42
CA GLN A 173 -15.20 -19.16 34.85
C GLN A 173 -16.63 -19.48 35.27
N GLY A 174 -16.91 -20.75 35.60
CA GLY A 174 -18.25 -21.21 35.98
C GLY A 174 -18.28 -21.75 37.41
N THR A 175 -19.33 -21.38 38.16
CA THR A 175 -19.56 -21.94 39.51
C THR A 175 -19.91 -23.42 39.46
N LYS A 176 -20.69 -23.83 38.46
CA LYS A 176 -21.07 -25.23 38.22
C LYS A 176 -21.09 -25.54 36.74
N THR A 177 -20.27 -26.50 36.34
CA THR A 177 -20.13 -26.92 34.96
C THR A 177 -20.52 -28.39 34.82
N LYS A 178 -21.37 -28.68 33.85
CA LYS A 178 -21.75 -30.05 33.48
C LYS A 178 -21.11 -30.41 32.15
N TYR A 179 -20.26 -31.43 32.16
CA TYR A 179 -19.73 -32.06 30.95
C TYR A 179 -20.61 -33.26 30.59
N VAL A 180 -20.92 -33.39 29.30
CA VAL A 180 -21.62 -34.55 28.75
C VAL A 180 -20.84 -35.03 27.56
N THR A 181 -20.14 -36.14 27.75
CA THR A 181 -19.43 -36.89 26.72
C THR A 181 -20.13 -38.24 26.56
N ASN A 182 -20.31 -38.72 25.33
CA ASN A 182 -20.83 -40.06 25.08
C ASN A 182 -19.66 -41.04 25.04
N PRO A 183 -19.57 -41.99 26.00
CA PRO A 183 -18.56 -43.04 25.94
C PRO A 183 -18.90 -43.98 24.77
N GLY A 184 -18.10 -43.97 23.71
CA GLY A 184 -18.20 -44.93 22.59
C GLY A 184 -18.38 -44.35 21.19
N ASP A 185 -18.61 -43.04 21.03
CA ASP A 185 -18.77 -42.41 19.71
C ASP A 185 -17.77 -41.27 19.52
N THR A 186 -16.76 -41.49 18.67
CA THR A 186 -15.73 -40.50 18.30
C THR A 186 -16.25 -39.38 17.39
N SER A 187 -17.51 -39.44 16.94
CA SER A 187 -18.08 -38.51 15.95
C SER A 187 -19.01 -37.42 16.53
N ILE A 188 -19.39 -37.48 17.82
CA ILE A 188 -20.37 -36.57 18.42
C ILE A 188 -19.71 -35.44 19.23
N THR A 189 -20.22 -34.23 19.02
CA THR A 189 -19.84 -32.99 19.70
C THR A 189 -20.04 -33.05 21.22
N ASP A 190 -18.99 -32.85 22.01
CA ASP A 190 -19.10 -32.66 23.46
C ASP A 190 -20.01 -31.47 23.81
N PHE A 191 -20.90 -31.67 24.79
CA PHE A 191 -21.73 -30.59 25.34
C PHE A 191 -21.20 -30.15 26.69
N VAL A 192 -20.97 -28.85 26.83
CA VAL A 192 -20.59 -28.24 28.11
C VAL A 192 -21.66 -27.24 28.51
N TYR A 193 -22.22 -27.41 29.71
CA TYR A 193 -23.20 -26.50 30.27
C TYR A 193 -22.60 -25.79 31.46
N ASN A 194 -22.65 -24.46 31.49
CA ASN A 194 -22.18 -23.68 32.63
C ASN A 194 -23.35 -22.93 33.28
N GLU A 195 -23.35 -22.91 34.60
CA GLU A 195 -24.27 -22.11 35.42
C GLU A 195 -23.48 -20.98 36.11
N ASN A 196 -24.07 -19.78 36.10
CA ASN A 196 -23.49 -18.55 36.65
C ASN A 196 -22.02 -18.35 36.23
N ALA A 197 -21.80 -18.30 34.91
CA ALA A 197 -20.46 -18.25 34.35
C ALA A 197 -20.11 -16.87 33.80
N VAL A 198 -18.87 -16.44 34.05
CA VAL A 198 -18.27 -15.24 33.47
C VAL A 198 -17.49 -15.62 32.22
N PHE A 199 -17.80 -14.95 31.13
CA PHE A 199 -17.14 -15.08 29.84
C PHE A 199 -16.26 -13.86 29.59
N THR A 200 -14.95 -14.05 29.39
CA THR A 200 -13.98 -12.94 29.30
C THR A 200 -12.77 -13.33 28.45
N THR A 201 -12.11 -12.38 27.79
CA THR A 201 -10.79 -12.60 27.17
C THR A 201 -9.65 -12.19 28.11
N CYS A 202 -9.96 -11.88 29.37
CA CYS A 202 -8.99 -11.56 30.41
C CYS A 202 -8.47 -12.85 31.07
N ASP A 203 -7.16 -13.03 31.02
CA ASP A 203 -6.38 -14.11 31.66
C ASP A 203 -6.15 -13.89 33.17
N HIS A 204 -6.49 -12.72 33.71
CA HIS A 204 -6.39 -12.46 35.15
C HIS A 204 -7.39 -13.31 35.98
N PRO A 205 -7.04 -13.82 37.17
CA PRO A 205 -7.94 -14.62 38.02
C PRO A 205 -9.26 -13.92 38.32
N THR A 206 -9.21 -12.63 38.62
CA THR A 206 -10.37 -11.74 38.65
C THR A 206 -10.41 -10.96 37.33
N PRO A 207 -11.29 -11.29 36.38
CA PRO A 207 -11.28 -10.64 35.08
C PRO A 207 -11.67 -9.17 35.19
N HIS A 208 -10.94 -8.28 34.51
CA HIS A 208 -11.22 -6.83 34.51
C HIS A 208 -12.56 -6.48 33.86
N PHE A 209 -13.05 -7.34 32.99
CA PHE A 209 -14.38 -7.25 32.39
C PHE A 209 -14.84 -8.64 32.02
N GLY A 210 -16.14 -8.86 31.92
CA GLY A 210 -16.68 -10.13 31.47
C GLY A 210 -18.19 -10.08 31.34
N ILE A 211 -18.74 -11.01 30.59
CA ILE A 211 -20.19 -11.16 30.44
C ILE A 211 -20.61 -12.27 31.42
N ARG A 212 -21.31 -11.90 32.49
CA ARG A 212 -21.88 -12.86 33.42
C ARG A 212 -23.19 -13.38 32.84
N SER A 213 -23.26 -14.69 32.67
CA SER A 213 -24.42 -15.39 32.14
C SER A 213 -24.98 -16.34 33.19
N THR A 214 -26.31 -16.34 33.34
CA THR A 214 -27.01 -17.29 34.22
C THR A 214 -26.84 -18.73 33.74
N LYS A 215 -26.94 -18.99 32.43
CA LYS A 215 -26.83 -20.32 31.82
C LYS A 215 -26.11 -20.24 30.47
N GLN A 216 -25.14 -21.11 30.24
CA GLN A 216 -24.43 -21.23 28.96
C GLN A 216 -24.48 -22.68 28.47
N LYS A 217 -24.58 -22.86 27.16
CA LYS A 217 -24.45 -24.16 26.49
C LYS A 217 -23.46 -24.05 25.35
N LYS A 218 -22.37 -24.78 25.46
CA LYS A 218 -21.39 -24.99 24.38
C LYS A 218 -21.73 -26.25 23.62
N VAL A 219 -21.70 -26.16 22.29
CA VAL A 219 -21.85 -27.28 21.36
C VAL A 219 -20.53 -27.45 20.62
N GLY A 220 -19.67 -28.34 21.13
CA GLY A 220 -18.35 -28.64 20.56
C GLY A 220 -17.56 -27.40 20.12
N ASN A 221 -16.94 -27.48 18.94
CA ASN A 221 -16.21 -26.38 18.30
C ASN A 221 -17.08 -25.57 17.31
N LYS A 222 -18.40 -25.51 17.51
CA LYS A 222 -19.34 -24.88 16.56
C LYS A 222 -19.99 -23.62 17.11
N LEU A 223 -20.57 -23.68 18.31
CA LEU A 223 -21.45 -22.64 18.82
C LEU A 223 -21.48 -22.58 20.34
N LEU A 224 -21.41 -21.38 20.90
CA LEU A 224 -21.71 -21.08 22.29
C LEU A 224 -23.03 -20.30 22.36
N VAL A 225 -23.98 -20.83 23.14
CA VAL A 225 -25.27 -20.19 23.42
C VAL A 225 -25.26 -19.69 24.84
N VAL A 226 -25.56 -18.41 25.05
CA VAL A 226 -25.68 -17.79 26.38
C VAL A 226 -27.12 -17.36 26.62
N GLY A 227 -27.60 -17.53 27.85
CA GLY A 227 -28.90 -17.03 28.30
C GLY A 227 -28.85 -15.56 28.72
N PRO A 228 -29.79 -15.12 29.58
CA PRO A 228 -29.78 -13.77 30.13
C PRO A 228 -28.44 -13.47 30.79
N SER A 229 -27.78 -12.43 30.28
CA SER A 229 -26.41 -12.07 30.62
C SER A 229 -26.28 -10.58 30.87
N ASN A 230 -25.35 -10.21 31.74
CA ASN A 230 -25.03 -8.83 32.07
C ASN A 230 -23.53 -8.59 31.83
N LEU A 231 -23.20 -7.42 31.26
CA LEU A 231 -21.81 -7.02 31.14
C LEU A 231 -21.31 -6.47 32.47
N GLU A 232 -20.27 -7.08 33.03
CA GLU A 232 -19.61 -6.65 34.25
C GLU A 232 -18.24 -6.02 33.90
N ILE A 233 -17.94 -4.87 34.51
CA ILE A 233 -16.62 -4.24 34.44
C ILE A 233 -16.10 -4.14 35.88
N ALA A 234 -14.92 -4.72 36.15
CA ALA A 234 -14.34 -4.81 37.48
C ALA A 234 -15.32 -5.37 38.55
N ASN A 235 -16.07 -6.43 38.20
CA ASN A 235 -17.15 -7.03 39.01
C ASN A 235 -18.34 -6.10 39.30
N VAL A 236 -18.47 -4.96 38.62
CA VAL A 236 -19.63 -4.08 38.72
C VAL A 236 -20.55 -4.34 37.52
N PRO A 237 -21.80 -4.77 37.75
CA PRO A 237 -22.76 -4.99 36.68
C PRO A 237 -23.17 -3.67 36.04
N THR A 238 -23.05 -3.59 34.71
CA THR A 238 -23.48 -2.41 33.94
C THR A 238 -24.98 -2.49 33.64
N PRO A 239 -25.64 -1.38 33.22
CA PRO A 239 -27.04 -1.43 32.79
C PRO A 239 -27.27 -2.24 31.49
N LEU A 240 -26.22 -2.75 30.84
CA LEU A 240 -26.31 -3.47 29.58
C LEU A 240 -26.64 -4.94 29.82
N TRP A 241 -27.84 -5.33 29.42
CA TRP A 241 -28.35 -6.70 29.52
C TRP A 241 -28.54 -7.31 28.13
N LEU A 242 -28.07 -8.54 27.97
CA LEU A 242 -28.28 -9.37 26.80
C LEU A 242 -29.31 -10.46 27.18
N PRO A 243 -30.50 -10.53 26.54
CA PRO A 243 -31.49 -11.54 26.89
C PRO A 243 -31.05 -12.96 26.51
N PHE A 244 -30.31 -13.10 25.40
CA PHE A 244 -29.64 -14.32 24.94
C PHE A 244 -28.61 -13.96 23.87
N GLY A 245 -27.62 -14.83 23.64
CA GLY A 245 -26.59 -14.63 22.62
C GLY A 245 -26.14 -15.92 21.96
N PHE A 246 -25.82 -15.82 20.67
CA PHE A 246 -25.26 -16.90 19.86
C PHE A 246 -23.87 -16.48 19.39
N PHE A 247 -22.84 -17.07 19.96
CA PHE A 247 -21.45 -16.79 19.61
C PHE A 247 -20.90 -17.99 18.81
N PRO A 248 -20.79 -17.88 17.48
CA PRO A 248 -20.13 -18.91 16.70
C PRO A 248 -18.66 -19.01 17.14
N ILE A 249 -18.13 -20.23 17.21
CA ILE A 249 -16.70 -20.48 17.45
C ILE A 249 -16.10 -20.73 16.06
N PRO A 250 -15.54 -19.71 15.39
CA PRO A 250 -15.16 -19.83 14.00
C PRO A 250 -14.01 -20.83 13.82
N LYS A 251 -14.26 -21.90 13.06
CA LYS A 251 -13.21 -22.65 12.36
C LYS A 251 -13.43 -22.46 10.85
N GLY A 252 -12.64 -21.55 10.25
CA GLY A 252 -12.66 -21.26 8.81
C GLY A 252 -13.62 -20.12 8.37
N LYS A 253 -13.72 -19.92 7.05
CA LYS A 253 -14.55 -18.87 6.42
C LYS A 253 -16.03 -19.09 6.76
N SER A 254 -16.60 -18.22 7.58
CA SER A 254 -18.04 -18.24 7.90
C SER A 254 -18.65 -16.86 7.67
N GLY A 255 -19.81 -16.84 7.00
CA GLY A 255 -20.60 -15.63 6.84
C GLY A 255 -21.23 -15.21 8.16
N GLY A 256 -21.33 -13.91 8.43
CA GLY A 256 -21.79 -13.42 9.71
C GLY A 256 -22.17 -11.95 9.72
N LEU A 257 -23.00 -11.58 10.70
CA LEU A 257 -23.33 -10.18 10.98
C LEU A 257 -22.10 -9.47 11.54
N ILE A 258 -21.78 -8.31 10.96
CA ILE A 258 -20.76 -7.40 11.47
C ILE A 258 -21.45 -6.47 12.46
N ILE A 259 -21.18 -6.68 13.75
CA ILE A 259 -21.69 -5.83 14.82
C ILE A 259 -20.91 -4.50 14.79
N PRO A 260 -21.59 -3.35 14.83
CA PRO A 260 -20.93 -2.05 14.85
C PRO A 260 -20.02 -1.95 16.08
N ARG A 261 -18.75 -1.62 15.84
CA ARG A 261 -17.77 -1.34 16.90
C ARG A 261 -17.70 0.14 17.24
N ASP A 262 -18.24 1.00 16.39
CA ASP A 262 -18.09 2.45 16.50
C ASP A 262 -19.47 3.10 16.62
N TYR A 263 -19.76 3.61 17.82
CA TYR A 263 -20.89 4.48 18.11
C TYR A 263 -20.37 5.92 18.09
N GLU A 264 -20.80 6.74 17.15
CA GLU A 264 -20.30 8.10 17.00
C GLU A 264 -21.42 9.11 17.32
N TYR A 265 -21.11 10.13 18.10
CA TYR A 265 -21.93 11.33 18.19
C TYR A 265 -21.19 12.47 17.49
N SER A 266 -21.84 13.09 16.52
CA SER A 266 -21.36 14.29 15.84
C SER A 266 -22.35 15.43 16.08
N ASP A 267 -21.85 16.65 16.26
CA ASP A 267 -22.70 17.82 16.49
C ASP A 267 -23.55 18.17 15.26
N GLU A 268 -23.03 17.89 14.05
CA GLU A 268 -23.77 18.12 12.80
C GLU A 268 -24.67 16.92 12.44
N LEU A 269 -24.18 15.69 12.57
CA LEU A 269 -24.86 14.48 12.08
C LEU A 269 -25.73 13.78 13.16
N GLY A 270 -25.57 14.14 14.43
CA GLY A 270 -26.22 13.49 15.57
C GLY A 270 -25.57 12.15 15.93
N PHE A 271 -26.29 11.35 16.72
CA PHE A 271 -25.88 9.97 17.02
C PHE A 271 -25.93 9.11 15.75
N GLY A 272 -24.92 8.27 15.56
CA GLY A 272 -24.85 7.34 14.46
C GLY A 272 -24.22 6.00 14.82
N LEU A 273 -24.67 4.98 14.10
CA LEU A 273 -24.11 3.64 14.10
C LEU A 273 -23.26 3.49 12.84
N ARG A 274 -21.99 3.15 13.01
CA ARG A 274 -21.06 2.97 11.89
C ARG A 274 -20.68 1.52 11.69
N ASN A 275 -20.39 1.17 10.45
CA ASN A 275 -19.89 -0.14 10.05
C ASN A 275 -20.80 -1.34 10.41
N ILE A 276 -22.12 -1.13 10.56
CA ILE A 276 -23.06 -2.24 10.70
C ILE A 276 -23.19 -2.96 9.36
N GLY A 277 -23.07 -4.28 9.33
CA GLY A 277 -23.05 -4.95 8.04
C GLY A 277 -23.13 -6.46 8.09
N TYR A 278 -22.85 -7.08 6.95
CA TYR A 278 -22.79 -8.52 6.79
C TYR A 278 -21.57 -8.91 5.97
N TYR A 279 -20.85 -9.91 6.45
CA TYR A 279 -19.78 -10.57 5.71
C TYR A 279 -20.29 -11.86 5.12
N THR A 280 -20.04 -12.07 3.82
CA THR A 280 -20.37 -13.31 3.13
C THR A 280 -19.17 -13.79 2.32
N ALA A 281 -18.82 -15.07 2.46
CA ALA A 281 -17.89 -15.74 1.57
C ALA A 281 -18.71 -16.37 0.43
N ILE A 282 -18.54 -15.88 -0.80
CA ILE A 282 -19.25 -16.38 -1.98
C ILE A 282 -18.32 -17.38 -2.67
N GLY A 283 -18.45 -18.65 -2.29
CA GLY A 283 -17.54 -19.72 -2.74
C GLY A 283 -16.14 -19.62 -2.13
N GLU A 284 -15.17 -20.28 -2.74
CA GLU A 284 -13.82 -20.40 -2.17
C GLU A 284 -12.90 -19.22 -2.46
N HIS A 285 -13.19 -18.45 -3.51
CA HIS A 285 -12.27 -17.47 -4.10
C HIS A 285 -12.74 -16.02 -3.99
N PHE A 286 -13.93 -15.76 -3.45
CA PHE A 286 -14.52 -14.43 -3.41
C PHE A 286 -15.19 -14.20 -2.05
N ASP A 287 -14.95 -13.04 -1.46
CA ASP A 287 -15.72 -12.58 -0.32
C ASP A 287 -16.32 -11.20 -0.57
N LEU A 288 -17.36 -10.88 0.19
CA LEU A 288 -18.07 -9.62 0.15
C LEU A 288 -18.44 -9.19 1.57
N LYS A 289 -17.90 -8.05 1.96
CA LYS A 289 -18.26 -7.30 3.16
C LYS A 289 -19.10 -6.10 2.74
N THR A 290 -20.35 -6.05 3.20
CA THR A 290 -21.23 -4.90 2.98
C THR A 290 -21.54 -4.26 4.32
N THR A 291 -21.16 -3.00 4.51
CA THR A 291 -21.42 -2.23 5.73
C THR A 291 -22.15 -0.93 5.44
N PHE A 292 -22.81 -0.40 6.46
CA PHE A 292 -23.63 0.79 6.44
C PHE A 292 -23.24 1.70 7.60
N ASP A 293 -23.28 3.01 7.35
CA ASP A 293 -23.33 4.01 8.40
C ASP A 293 -24.72 4.64 8.40
N ILE A 294 -25.34 4.78 9.57
CA ILE A 294 -26.67 5.34 9.73
C ILE A 294 -26.63 6.33 10.88
N TYR A 295 -27.04 7.58 10.63
CA TYR A 295 -27.13 8.64 11.64
C TYR A 295 -28.58 9.08 11.83
N LEU A 296 -28.94 9.45 13.06
CA LEU A 296 -30.31 9.83 13.43
C LEU A 296 -30.83 11.07 12.68
N ARG A 297 -29.94 12.00 12.27
CA ARG A 297 -30.31 13.16 11.42
C ARG A 297 -30.44 12.84 9.93
N GLY A 298 -30.48 11.55 9.57
CA GLY A 298 -30.80 11.08 8.21
C GLY A 298 -29.62 11.04 7.23
N THR A 299 -28.39 11.18 7.74
CA THR A 299 -27.16 10.88 7.00
C THR A 299 -26.94 9.37 6.95
N TRP A 300 -26.52 8.86 5.80
CA TRP A 300 -26.17 7.45 5.65
C TRP A 300 -25.03 7.22 4.65
N ALA A 301 -24.33 6.11 4.82
CA ALA A 301 -23.32 5.65 3.87
C ALA A 301 -23.42 4.12 3.68
N VAL A 302 -22.94 3.65 2.54
CA VAL A 302 -22.83 2.23 2.19
C VAL A 302 -21.42 1.97 1.71
N TYR A 303 -20.83 0.90 2.20
CA TYR A 303 -19.53 0.43 1.79
C TYR A 303 -19.64 -1.03 1.37
N ALA A 304 -19.29 -1.33 0.13
CA ALA A 304 -19.17 -2.69 -0.36
C ALA A 304 -17.69 -2.96 -0.64
N GLN A 305 -17.12 -3.94 0.04
CA GLN A 305 -15.74 -4.36 -0.09
C GLN A 305 -15.71 -5.82 -0.48
N SER A 306 -14.99 -6.16 -1.53
CA SER A 306 -14.82 -7.53 -1.97
C SER A 306 -13.35 -7.82 -2.22
N SER A 307 -12.88 -8.95 -1.74
CA SER A 307 -11.59 -9.49 -2.11
C SER A 307 -11.80 -10.78 -2.90
N TYR A 308 -10.99 -10.97 -3.93
CA TYR A 308 -11.05 -12.17 -4.73
C TYR A 308 -9.65 -12.66 -5.06
N ARG A 309 -9.43 -13.97 -4.91
CA ARG A 309 -8.14 -14.60 -5.15
C ARG A 309 -8.33 -16.04 -5.60
N LYS A 310 -7.78 -16.33 -6.77
CA LYS A 310 -7.63 -17.69 -7.29
C LYS A 310 -6.14 -17.93 -7.53
N ARG A 311 -5.57 -18.89 -6.80
CA ARG A 311 -4.14 -19.24 -6.86
C ARG A 311 -3.73 -19.52 -8.31
N TYR A 312 -2.57 -19.00 -8.71
CA TYR A 312 -2.03 -19.13 -10.07
C TYR A 312 -2.86 -18.52 -11.20
N ASN A 313 -3.96 -17.81 -10.88
CA ASN A 313 -4.80 -17.17 -11.88
C ASN A 313 -4.84 -15.65 -11.69
N TYR A 314 -5.40 -15.19 -10.57
CA TYR A 314 -5.59 -13.75 -10.33
C TYR A 314 -5.81 -13.45 -8.85
N ASN A 315 -5.52 -12.21 -8.48
CA ASN A 315 -5.95 -11.62 -7.22
C ASN A 315 -6.42 -10.18 -7.44
N GLY A 316 -7.26 -9.70 -6.54
CA GLY A 316 -7.68 -8.31 -6.56
C GLY A 316 -8.65 -7.97 -5.44
N ASN A 317 -8.93 -6.68 -5.35
CA ASN A 317 -9.90 -6.12 -4.43
C ASN A 317 -10.78 -5.11 -5.14
N PHE A 318 -12.00 -4.98 -4.67
CA PHE A 318 -12.98 -4.01 -5.13
C PHE A 318 -13.57 -3.33 -3.90
N SER A 319 -13.64 -2.01 -3.92
CA SER A 319 -14.28 -1.21 -2.88
C SER A 319 -15.14 -0.12 -3.51
N LEU A 320 -16.42 -0.12 -3.16
CA LEU A 320 -17.37 0.93 -3.47
C LEU A 320 -17.76 1.60 -2.16
N SER A 321 -17.64 2.92 -2.10
CA SER A 321 -18.12 3.74 -1.01
C SER A 321 -19.09 4.76 -1.55
N TYR A 322 -20.28 4.83 -0.99
CA TYR A 322 -21.27 5.85 -1.32
C TYR A 322 -21.77 6.48 -0.02
N SER A 323 -21.81 7.80 0.05
CA SER A 323 -22.38 8.51 1.19
C SER A 323 -23.30 9.62 0.76
N ASN A 324 -24.34 9.81 1.56
CA ASN A 324 -25.31 10.88 1.42
C ASN A 324 -25.46 11.57 2.78
N ARG A 325 -24.76 12.70 2.92
CA ARG A 325 -24.79 13.51 4.12
C ARG A 325 -25.88 14.56 4.06
N LYS A 326 -26.64 14.66 5.14
CA LYS A 326 -27.62 15.72 5.39
C LYS A 326 -27.12 16.55 6.58
N ILE A 327 -26.92 17.83 6.33
CA ILE A 327 -26.48 18.79 7.35
C ILE A 327 -27.55 19.89 7.43
N GLU A 328 -27.95 20.26 8.64
CA GLU A 328 -28.86 21.37 8.90
C GLU A 328 -28.10 22.70 8.70
N ALA A 329 -28.59 23.55 7.79
CA ALA A 329 -27.98 24.86 7.58
C ALA A 329 -28.49 25.83 8.64
N THR A 330 -27.58 26.39 9.45
CA THR A 330 -27.94 27.36 10.48
C THR A 330 -28.63 28.58 9.86
N GLY A 331 -29.87 28.85 10.27
CA GLY A 331 -30.65 30.01 9.80
C GLY A 331 -31.49 29.79 8.53
N VAL A 332 -31.52 28.58 7.96
CA VAL A 332 -32.38 28.24 6.81
C VAL A 332 -33.26 27.03 7.16
N VAL A 333 -34.56 27.09 6.85
CA VAL A 333 -35.45 25.93 6.94
C VAL A 333 -35.14 24.99 5.76
N GLY A 334 -34.07 24.20 5.89
CA GLY A 334 -33.66 23.26 4.84
C GLY A 334 -32.40 22.47 5.17
N PHE A 335 -32.29 21.29 4.57
CA PHE A 335 -31.10 20.43 4.67
C PHE A 335 -30.19 20.64 3.46
N ASN A 336 -28.90 20.84 3.70
CA ASN A 336 -27.90 20.69 2.64
C ASN A 336 -27.58 19.20 2.44
N LYS A 337 -27.70 18.72 1.20
CA LYS A 337 -27.45 17.32 0.84
C LYS A 337 -26.14 17.20 0.06
N GLN A 338 -25.17 16.52 0.64
CA GLN A 338 -23.88 16.23 0.01
C GLN A 338 -23.80 14.75 -0.33
N LYS A 339 -23.87 14.43 -1.62
CA LYS A 339 -23.67 13.07 -2.15
C LYS A 339 -22.22 12.92 -2.57
N SER A 340 -21.59 11.82 -2.20
CA SER A 340 -20.23 11.52 -2.62
C SER A 340 -20.05 10.03 -2.84
N PHE A 341 -19.19 9.65 -3.79
CA PHE A 341 -18.85 8.26 -4.03
C PHE A 341 -17.35 8.09 -4.31
N SER A 342 -16.85 6.89 -4.03
CA SER A 342 -15.51 6.44 -4.34
C SER A 342 -15.56 5.00 -4.85
N ILE A 343 -14.93 4.77 -5.99
CA ILE A 343 -14.69 3.44 -6.56
C ILE A 343 -13.19 3.21 -6.54
N ARG A 344 -12.79 2.13 -5.87
CA ARG A 344 -11.43 1.61 -5.98
C ARG A 344 -11.47 0.16 -6.39
N TRP A 345 -10.66 -0.19 -7.36
CA TRP A 345 -10.56 -1.56 -7.84
C TRP A 345 -9.12 -1.84 -8.19
N SER A 346 -8.57 -2.92 -7.66
CA SER A 346 -7.28 -3.42 -8.11
C SER A 346 -7.42 -4.85 -8.59
N HIS A 347 -6.69 -5.15 -9.65
CA HIS A 347 -6.63 -6.48 -10.24
C HIS A 347 -5.20 -6.75 -10.69
N ASN A 348 -4.72 -7.95 -10.36
CA ASN A 348 -3.43 -8.43 -10.81
C ASN A 348 -3.57 -9.90 -11.24
N GLN A 349 -3.33 -10.14 -12.52
CA GLN A 349 -3.23 -11.49 -13.06
C GLN A 349 -1.87 -12.09 -12.71
N ASP A 350 -1.84 -13.33 -12.24
CA ASP A 350 -0.58 -14.03 -12.01
C ASP A 350 0.14 -14.27 -13.34
N SER A 351 1.44 -13.99 -13.40
CA SER A 351 2.28 -14.30 -14.56
C SER A 351 2.23 -15.76 -15.00
N LYS A 352 1.94 -16.69 -14.07
CA LYS A 352 1.77 -18.12 -14.33
C LYS A 352 0.43 -18.46 -14.98
N ALA A 353 -0.56 -17.58 -14.89
CA ALA A 353 -1.88 -17.80 -15.47
C ALA A 353 -1.83 -17.81 -17.00
N HIS A 354 -0.98 -16.96 -17.59
CA HIS A 354 -0.79 -16.91 -19.03
C HIS A 354 0.59 -16.33 -19.39
N PRO A 355 1.47 -17.07 -20.11
CA PRO A 355 2.84 -16.64 -20.39
C PRO A 355 2.94 -15.41 -21.31
N TYR A 356 1.91 -15.21 -22.16
CA TYR A 356 1.90 -14.19 -23.20
C TYR A 356 0.93 -13.03 -22.97
N ASN A 357 -0.01 -13.14 -22.02
CA ASN A 357 -1.07 -12.15 -21.81
C ASN A 357 -1.06 -11.78 -20.34
N THR A 358 -1.00 -10.49 -20.05
CA THR A 358 -1.07 -9.99 -18.68
C THR A 358 -2.11 -8.89 -18.62
N PHE A 359 -3.10 -9.06 -17.76
CA PHE A 359 -4.11 -8.07 -17.43
C PHE A 359 -3.93 -7.59 -16.00
N GLY A 360 -4.00 -6.27 -15.81
CA GLY A 360 -3.90 -5.70 -14.48
C GLY A 360 -4.37 -4.25 -14.48
N GLY A 361 -4.79 -3.78 -13.32
CA GLY A 361 -5.25 -2.41 -13.20
C GLY A 361 -5.40 -1.96 -11.76
N SER A 362 -5.34 -0.64 -11.58
CA SER A 362 -5.66 0.07 -10.36
C SER A 362 -6.55 1.24 -10.72
N VAL A 363 -7.81 1.17 -10.32
CA VAL A 363 -8.81 2.22 -10.49
C VAL A 363 -9.03 2.90 -9.16
N ASN A 364 -9.04 4.23 -9.19
CA ASN A 364 -9.31 5.09 -8.05
C ASN A 364 -10.01 6.35 -8.58
N ILE A 365 -11.35 6.31 -8.55
CA ILE A 365 -12.23 7.37 -9.04
C ILE A 365 -13.07 7.83 -7.86
N GLN A 366 -13.13 9.13 -7.62
CA GLN A 366 -13.90 9.68 -6.50
C GLN A 366 -14.53 11.01 -6.91
N THR A 367 -15.65 11.37 -6.30
CA THR A 367 -16.17 12.75 -6.39
C THR A 367 -15.20 13.72 -5.72
N ASN A 368 -15.09 14.96 -6.23
CA ASN A 368 -14.06 15.93 -5.83
C ASN A 368 -13.92 16.17 -4.31
N ASP A 369 -15.01 16.04 -3.55
CA ASP A 369 -15.00 16.28 -2.11
C ASP A 369 -15.07 15.00 -1.27
N PHE A 370 -15.00 13.81 -1.88
CA PHE A 370 -15.20 12.54 -1.19
C PHE A 370 -14.26 12.38 0.02
N GLN A 371 -12.96 12.64 -0.16
CA GLN A 371 -11.97 12.46 0.91
C GLN A 371 -12.19 13.48 2.04
N ARG A 372 -12.44 14.75 1.72
CA ARG A 372 -12.69 15.79 2.72
C ARG A 372 -13.95 15.52 3.53
N ILE A 373 -14.99 14.96 2.89
CA ILE A 373 -16.26 14.66 3.52
C ILE A 373 -16.13 13.41 4.39
N ASN A 374 -15.60 12.30 3.85
CA ASN A 374 -15.71 10.99 4.51
C ASN A 374 -14.46 10.56 5.29
N LEU A 375 -13.30 11.19 5.06
CA LEU A 375 -12.02 10.78 5.66
C LEU A 375 -11.45 11.90 6.55
N ASN A 376 -10.92 11.51 7.72
CA ASN A 376 -10.41 12.44 8.72
C ASN A 376 -8.88 12.51 8.79
N ASP A 377 -8.17 11.70 8.02
CA ASP A 377 -6.70 11.70 7.99
C ASP A 377 -6.14 12.81 7.09
N ALA A 378 -5.01 13.40 7.52
CA ALA A 378 -4.37 14.47 6.77
C ALA A 378 -3.85 14.02 5.39
N GLY A 379 -3.39 12.76 5.26
CA GLY A 379 -2.87 12.23 4.01
C GLY A 379 -3.91 12.19 2.89
N SER A 380 -5.09 11.67 3.18
CA SER A 380 -6.19 11.56 2.23
C SER A 380 -6.76 12.92 1.84
N VAL A 381 -6.85 13.88 2.76
CA VAL A 381 -7.42 15.20 2.44
C VAL A 381 -6.45 16.09 1.66
N LEU A 382 -5.14 15.88 1.81
CA LEU A 382 -4.13 16.60 1.03
C LEU A 382 -3.91 15.98 -0.37
N GLN A 383 -4.47 14.80 -0.64
CA GLN A 383 -4.36 14.15 -1.94
C GLN A 383 -5.32 14.79 -2.96
N ASN A 384 -4.84 15.77 -3.70
CA ASN A 384 -5.65 16.43 -4.73
C ASN A 384 -5.58 15.76 -6.10
N GLN A 385 -4.74 14.74 -6.27
CA GLN A 385 -4.52 14.05 -7.54
C GLN A 385 -4.90 12.57 -7.41
N LEU A 386 -5.93 12.18 -8.15
CA LEU A 386 -6.38 10.81 -8.30
C LEU A 386 -5.92 10.30 -9.67
N SER A 387 -5.51 9.05 -9.73
CA SER A 387 -5.15 8.41 -10.99
C SER A 387 -5.67 6.98 -11.04
N SER A 388 -5.98 6.52 -12.24
CA SER A 388 -6.38 5.16 -12.52
C SER A 388 -5.66 4.66 -13.77
N ASN A 389 -5.28 3.40 -13.78
CA ASN A 389 -4.64 2.75 -14.90
C ASN A 389 -5.19 1.34 -15.03
N ILE A 390 -5.71 1.00 -16.20
CA ILE A 390 -6.01 -0.39 -16.57
C ILE A 390 -5.12 -0.73 -17.75
N SER A 391 -4.46 -1.87 -17.69
CA SER A 391 -3.50 -2.31 -18.69
C SER A 391 -3.75 -3.74 -19.12
N PHE A 392 -3.66 -3.96 -20.41
CA PHE A 392 -3.61 -5.28 -21.03
C PHE A 392 -2.37 -5.34 -21.90
N THR A 393 -1.53 -6.35 -21.71
CA THR A 393 -0.33 -6.54 -22.53
C THR A 393 -0.32 -7.95 -23.11
N ARG A 394 -0.07 -8.02 -24.43
CA ARG A 394 0.17 -9.24 -25.18
C ARG A 394 1.59 -9.22 -25.74
N ARG A 395 2.37 -10.22 -25.35
CA ARG A 395 3.67 -10.55 -25.97
C ARG A 395 3.42 -11.61 -27.03
N PHE A 396 3.84 -11.39 -28.27
CA PHE A 396 3.64 -12.38 -29.31
C PHE A 396 4.69 -13.51 -29.16
N PRO A 397 4.28 -14.79 -29.07
CA PRO A 397 5.21 -15.92 -29.05
C PRO A 397 6.09 -15.91 -30.31
N ASP A 398 7.37 -16.23 -30.15
CA ASP A 398 8.38 -16.34 -31.22
C ASP A 398 8.55 -15.10 -32.10
N LYS A 399 7.91 -13.98 -31.74
CA LYS A 399 8.00 -12.71 -32.44
C LYS A 399 8.47 -11.65 -31.45
N PRO A 400 9.48 -10.85 -31.80
CA PRO A 400 9.94 -9.75 -30.96
C PRO A 400 8.93 -8.58 -30.98
N MET A 401 7.68 -8.81 -30.59
CA MET A 401 6.59 -7.85 -30.70
C MET A 401 5.78 -7.83 -29.40
N THR A 402 5.34 -6.64 -29.00
CA THR A 402 4.50 -6.44 -27.82
C THR A 402 3.40 -5.45 -28.17
N LEU A 403 2.16 -5.82 -27.83
CA LEU A 403 0.99 -4.96 -27.90
C LEU A 403 0.54 -4.68 -26.47
N SER A 404 0.35 -3.42 -26.13
CA SER A 404 -0.16 -3.01 -24.84
C SER A 404 -1.26 -1.98 -25.01
N VAL A 405 -2.40 -2.21 -24.36
CA VAL A 405 -3.56 -1.34 -24.36
C VAL A 405 -3.74 -0.79 -22.95
N TYR A 406 -3.94 0.51 -22.84
CA TYR A 406 -4.08 1.20 -21.57
C TYR A 406 -5.33 2.10 -21.56
N LEU A 407 -5.97 2.14 -20.39
CA LEU A 407 -6.89 3.19 -20.00
C LEU A 407 -6.21 3.96 -18.88
N ASN A 408 -5.96 5.25 -19.08
CA ASN A 408 -5.44 6.12 -18.02
C ASN A 408 -6.47 7.18 -17.68
N HIS A 409 -6.74 7.36 -16.40
CA HIS A 409 -7.57 8.45 -15.88
C HIS A 409 -6.76 9.24 -14.86
N SER A 410 -6.88 10.55 -14.92
CA SER A 410 -6.23 11.49 -14.02
C SER A 410 -7.23 12.57 -13.66
N GLN A 411 -7.50 12.75 -12.37
CA GLN A 411 -8.44 13.74 -11.86
C GLN A 411 -7.76 14.60 -10.80
N ASN A 412 -7.90 15.92 -10.95
CA ASN A 412 -7.49 16.87 -9.95
C ASN A 412 -8.72 17.42 -9.23
N THR A 413 -8.85 17.13 -7.94
CA THR A 413 -10.03 17.50 -7.15
C THR A 413 -10.08 18.99 -6.82
N ALA A 414 -8.94 19.69 -6.84
CA ALA A 414 -8.87 21.13 -6.59
C ALA A 414 -9.29 21.95 -7.82
N SER A 415 -8.85 21.58 -9.03
CA SER A 415 -9.24 22.25 -10.27
C SER A 415 -10.48 21.65 -10.94
N ARG A 416 -11.02 20.55 -10.39
CA ARG A 416 -12.14 19.76 -10.93
C ARG A 416 -11.90 19.17 -12.33
N LYS A 417 -10.66 19.20 -12.81
CA LYS A 417 -10.29 18.74 -14.13
C LYS A 417 -10.13 17.23 -14.14
N VAL A 418 -10.78 16.58 -15.10
CA VAL A 418 -10.70 15.14 -15.37
C VAL A 418 -10.12 14.94 -16.76
N THR A 419 -9.01 14.21 -16.83
CA THR A 419 -8.39 13.78 -18.08
C THR A 419 -8.51 12.27 -18.22
N LEU A 420 -9.09 11.81 -19.31
CA LEU A 420 -9.23 10.39 -19.65
C LEU A 420 -8.50 10.12 -20.97
N ASN A 421 -7.55 9.19 -20.94
CA ASN A 421 -6.89 8.67 -22.13
C ASN A 421 -7.39 7.24 -22.39
N PHE A 422 -8.27 7.07 -23.37
CA PHE A 422 -8.79 5.76 -23.74
C PHE A 422 -9.38 5.70 -25.15
N PRO A 423 -9.06 4.65 -25.94
CA PRO A 423 -7.97 3.71 -25.71
C PRO A 423 -6.61 4.38 -26.01
N THR A 424 -5.59 4.01 -25.23
CA THR A 424 -4.18 4.18 -25.63
C THR A 424 -3.63 2.82 -26.04
N VAL A 425 -3.13 2.69 -27.26
CA VAL A 425 -2.58 1.42 -27.78
C VAL A 425 -1.12 1.62 -28.14
N ASN A 426 -0.24 0.84 -27.53
CA ASN A 426 1.19 0.80 -27.82
C ASN A 426 1.52 -0.52 -28.48
N PHE A 427 2.02 -0.47 -29.70
CA PHE A 427 2.61 -1.61 -30.37
C PHE A 427 4.08 -1.32 -30.60
N GLN A 428 4.96 -2.21 -30.15
CA GLN A 428 6.39 -2.04 -30.35
C GLN A 428 7.07 -3.35 -30.71
N THR A 429 8.09 -3.27 -31.55
CA THR A 429 9.00 -4.39 -31.81
C THR A 429 10.23 -4.30 -30.90
N GLN A 430 10.85 -5.43 -30.54
CA GLN A 430 12.25 -5.42 -30.11
C GLN A 430 13.12 -5.03 -31.31
N THR A 431 14.39 -4.76 -31.02
CA THR A 431 15.38 -4.48 -32.07
C THR A 431 15.52 -5.68 -33.01
N ILE A 432 15.20 -5.48 -34.28
CA ILE A 432 15.36 -6.46 -35.35
C ILE A 432 16.68 -6.15 -36.07
N PHE A 433 17.50 -7.17 -36.30
CA PHE A 433 18.71 -7.07 -37.12
C PHE A 433 18.44 -7.76 -38.47
N PRO A 434 17.85 -7.08 -39.45
CA PRO A 434 17.30 -7.72 -40.65
C PRO A 434 18.35 -8.46 -41.48
N PHE A 435 19.62 -8.06 -41.40
CA PHE A 435 20.71 -8.70 -42.14
C PHE A 435 21.50 -9.73 -41.32
N LYS A 436 21.19 -9.91 -40.03
CA LYS A 436 21.90 -10.86 -39.18
C LYS A 436 21.48 -12.29 -39.52
N LYS A 437 22.45 -13.13 -39.86
CA LYS A 437 22.21 -14.55 -40.13
C LYS A 437 21.93 -15.31 -38.84
N LYS A 438 21.01 -16.29 -38.92
CA LYS A 438 20.72 -17.21 -37.82
C LYS A 438 21.87 -18.24 -37.74
N ASN A 439 22.48 -18.39 -36.56
CA ASN A 439 23.54 -19.37 -36.26
C ASN A 439 24.87 -19.18 -37.04
N ASP A 440 25.39 -17.96 -37.16
CA ASP A 440 26.74 -17.74 -37.72
C ASP A 440 27.81 -17.79 -36.60
N PRO A 441 28.81 -18.70 -36.67
CA PRO A 441 29.93 -18.74 -35.72
C PRO A 441 30.99 -17.64 -35.96
N GLY A 442 30.89 -16.87 -37.05
CA GLY A 442 31.81 -15.79 -37.39
C GLY A 442 31.60 -14.48 -36.61
N LYS A 443 32.50 -13.51 -36.81
CA LYS A 443 32.31 -12.14 -36.30
C LYS A 443 31.28 -11.41 -37.16
N ASP A 444 30.23 -10.87 -36.52
CA ASP A 444 29.20 -10.05 -37.17
C ASP A 444 29.82 -8.96 -38.06
N LYS A 445 29.43 -8.93 -39.34
CA LYS A 445 29.81 -7.88 -40.29
C LYS A 445 29.12 -6.56 -39.94
N TRP A 446 29.63 -5.44 -40.45
CA TRP A 446 29.09 -4.11 -40.10
C TRP A 446 27.62 -3.96 -40.49
N PHE A 447 27.19 -4.49 -41.65
CA PHE A 447 25.80 -4.40 -42.10
C PHE A 447 24.85 -5.31 -41.29
N GLU A 448 25.37 -6.37 -40.67
CA GLU A 448 24.60 -7.28 -39.79
C GLU A 448 24.28 -6.62 -38.44
N LYS A 449 24.91 -5.48 -38.13
CA LYS A 449 24.66 -4.65 -36.95
C LYS A 449 23.68 -3.52 -37.20
N ILE A 450 23.12 -3.41 -38.41
CA ILE A 450 22.03 -2.48 -38.70
C ILE A 450 20.82 -2.94 -37.90
N SER A 451 20.36 -2.09 -37.00
CA SER A 451 19.20 -2.30 -36.16
C SER A 451 17.99 -1.59 -36.74
N PHE A 452 16.83 -2.23 -36.61
CA PHE A 452 15.53 -1.68 -36.99
C PHE A 452 14.57 -1.83 -35.80
N LYS A 453 13.84 -0.75 -35.48
CA LYS A 453 12.80 -0.75 -34.46
C LYS A 453 11.57 -0.01 -34.99
N TYR A 454 10.39 -0.61 -34.80
CA TYR A 454 9.11 0.03 -35.09
C TYR A 454 8.30 0.19 -33.80
N ASP A 455 7.83 1.41 -33.55
CA ASP A 455 6.94 1.76 -32.46
C ASP A 455 5.70 2.46 -33.03
N MET A 456 4.50 2.00 -32.67
CA MET A 456 3.23 2.65 -32.94
C MET A 456 2.53 2.95 -31.62
N ASN A 457 2.08 4.18 -31.45
CA ASN A 457 1.26 4.63 -30.35
C ASN A 457 -0.01 5.25 -30.93
N LEU A 458 -1.17 4.75 -30.53
CA LEU A 458 -2.47 5.36 -30.78
C LEU A 458 -2.94 5.93 -29.46
N GLN A 459 -3.36 7.18 -29.45
CA GLN A 459 -3.84 7.85 -28.25
C GLN A 459 -5.11 8.64 -28.55
N ASN A 460 -6.12 8.40 -27.73
CA ASN A 460 -7.31 9.24 -27.62
C ASN A 460 -7.28 9.89 -26.24
N GLN A 461 -7.56 11.19 -26.20
CA GLN A 461 -7.55 11.96 -24.96
C GLN A 461 -8.79 12.87 -24.91
N VAL A 462 -9.44 12.84 -23.76
CA VAL A 462 -10.54 13.72 -23.38
C VAL A 462 -10.13 14.46 -22.12
N SER A 463 -10.38 15.76 -22.07
CA SER A 463 -10.15 16.60 -20.90
C SER A 463 -11.39 17.45 -20.65
N ALA A 464 -12.07 17.22 -19.54
CA ALA A 464 -13.30 17.91 -19.17
C ALA A 464 -13.31 18.25 -17.68
N THR A 465 -14.35 18.93 -17.21
CA THR A 465 -14.63 19.00 -15.77
C THR A 465 -15.38 17.75 -15.32
N ASP A 466 -15.34 17.43 -14.03
CA ASP A 466 -16.10 16.31 -13.45
C ASP A 466 -17.61 16.36 -13.79
N THR A 467 -18.17 17.56 -13.96
CA THR A 467 -19.58 17.77 -14.35
C THR A 467 -19.84 17.64 -15.86
N THR A 468 -18.85 17.92 -16.71
CA THR A 468 -19.02 17.96 -18.17
C THR A 468 -18.52 16.71 -18.88
N LEU A 469 -17.86 15.77 -18.21
CA LEU A 469 -17.22 14.59 -18.82
C LEU A 469 -18.10 13.76 -19.78
N PHE A 470 -19.42 13.80 -19.62
CA PHE A 470 -20.38 13.06 -20.46
C PHE A 470 -21.31 13.96 -21.29
N THR A 471 -20.96 15.23 -21.49
CA THR A 471 -21.70 16.16 -22.35
C THR A 471 -21.21 16.10 -23.80
N GLN A 472 -22.01 16.62 -24.74
CA GLN A 472 -21.64 16.71 -26.16
C GLN A 472 -20.37 17.54 -26.36
N GLN A 473 -20.21 18.64 -25.62
CA GLN A 473 -19.01 19.48 -25.64
C GLN A 473 -17.73 18.67 -25.43
N THR A 474 -17.76 17.66 -24.55
CA THR A 474 -16.61 16.81 -24.26
C THR A 474 -16.25 15.87 -25.43
N VAL A 475 -17.22 15.52 -26.28
CA VAL A 475 -16.97 14.77 -27.51
C VAL A 475 -16.34 15.66 -28.57
N ASP A 476 -16.76 16.93 -28.65
CA ASP A 476 -16.22 17.90 -29.60
C ASP A 476 -14.76 18.26 -29.26
N ASP A 477 -14.40 18.22 -27.96
CA ASP A 477 -13.04 18.40 -27.46
C ASP A 477 -12.17 17.11 -27.49
N LEU A 478 -12.70 15.99 -28.00
CA LEU A 478 -11.95 14.73 -28.11
C LEU A 478 -10.76 14.94 -29.05
N ARG A 479 -9.56 14.65 -28.54
CA ARG A 479 -8.34 14.62 -29.34
C ARG A 479 -8.00 13.17 -29.63
N SER A 480 -7.56 12.91 -30.87
CA SER A 480 -7.20 11.56 -31.33
C SER A 480 -6.03 11.63 -32.29
N GLY A 481 -5.11 10.68 -32.20
CA GLY A 481 -4.07 10.51 -33.19
C GLY A 481 -3.37 9.15 -33.14
N ILE A 482 -2.58 8.87 -34.18
CA ILE A 482 -1.67 7.72 -34.23
C ILE A 482 -0.25 8.19 -34.57
N ARG A 483 0.72 7.94 -33.69
CA ARG A 483 2.15 8.16 -33.93
C ARG A 483 2.82 6.84 -34.28
N GLN A 484 3.52 6.81 -35.40
CA GLN A 484 4.35 5.70 -35.87
C GLN A 484 5.79 6.16 -35.96
N ARG A 485 6.73 5.40 -35.43
CA ARG A 485 8.15 5.70 -35.44
C ARG A 485 8.94 4.49 -35.89
N VAL A 486 9.71 4.71 -36.94
CA VAL A 486 10.70 3.77 -37.46
C VAL A 486 12.08 4.34 -37.12
N SER A 487 12.84 3.60 -36.32
CA SER A 487 14.21 3.95 -35.96
C SER A 487 15.17 2.92 -36.54
N THR A 488 16.13 3.38 -37.33
CA THR A 488 17.26 2.57 -37.80
C THR A 488 18.56 3.12 -37.26
N GLY A 489 19.46 2.21 -36.89
CA GLY A 489 20.74 2.58 -36.31
C GLY A 489 21.82 1.58 -36.63
N LEU A 490 23.06 1.99 -36.41
CA LEU A 490 24.21 1.12 -36.53
C LEU A 490 25.19 1.50 -35.42
N SER A 491 25.90 0.52 -34.86
CA SER A 491 26.90 0.75 -33.81
C SER A 491 28.11 -0.11 -34.07
N PHE A 492 29.26 0.52 -34.33
CA PHE A 492 30.52 -0.19 -34.50
C PHE A 492 31.71 0.62 -34.00
N LYS A 493 32.76 -0.11 -33.62
CA LYS A 493 34.03 0.47 -33.18
C LYS A 493 34.86 0.85 -34.40
N VAL A 494 35.30 2.09 -34.45
CA VAL A 494 36.27 2.63 -35.40
C VAL A 494 37.59 2.81 -34.64
N LEU A 495 38.70 2.33 -35.22
CA LEU A 495 40.04 2.38 -34.62
C LEU A 495 40.12 1.81 -33.17
N LYS A 496 39.21 0.90 -32.78
CA LYS A 496 39.08 0.29 -31.44
C LYS A 496 38.66 1.22 -30.28
N TYR A 497 38.88 2.53 -30.39
CA TYR A 497 38.67 3.51 -29.31
C TYR A 497 37.41 4.35 -29.47
N PHE A 498 36.88 4.48 -30.68
CA PHE A 498 35.71 5.32 -30.95
C PHE A 498 34.52 4.44 -31.33
N ASN A 499 33.36 4.68 -30.74
CA ASN A 499 32.12 4.10 -31.23
C ASN A 499 31.46 5.10 -32.17
N LEU A 500 31.26 4.69 -33.43
CA LEU A 500 30.51 5.45 -34.42
C LEU A 500 29.07 4.92 -34.45
N ASN A 501 28.11 5.83 -34.32
CA ASN A 501 26.70 5.54 -34.16
C ASN A 501 25.86 6.40 -35.11
N PRO A 502 25.76 6.02 -36.40
CA PRO A 502 24.80 6.62 -37.31
C PRO A 502 23.38 6.12 -37.00
N THR A 503 22.42 7.03 -37.11
CA THR A 503 21.00 6.83 -36.78
C THR A 503 20.14 7.59 -37.78
N ALA A 504 18.99 7.03 -38.13
CA ALA A 504 17.94 7.72 -38.86
C ALA A 504 16.59 7.35 -38.25
N ASN A 505 15.77 8.36 -37.98
CA ASN A 505 14.42 8.17 -37.45
C ASN A 505 13.42 8.80 -38.40
N TYR A 506 12.38 8.03 -38.71
CA TYR A 506 11.19 8.49 -39.41
C TYR A 506 10.01 8.40 -38.45
N THR A 507 9.34 9.53 -38.21
CA THR A 507 8.12 9.60 -37.42
C THR A 507 6.98 10.08 -38.31
N GLU A 508 5.90 9.33 -38.35
CA GLU A 508 4.66 9.70 -39.02
C GLU A 508 3.54 9.79 -37.99
N ILE A 509 2.82 10.92 -37.98
CA ILE A 509 1.72 11.17 -37.07
C ILE A 509 0.46 11.37 -37.91
N TRP A 510 -0.54 10.54 -37.68
CA TRP A 510 -1.86 10.68 -38.24
C TRP A 510 -2.72 11.47 -37.27
N ASN A 511 -3.09 12.69 -37.67
CA ASN A 511 -4.00 13.54 -36.92
C ASN A 511 -5.39 13.41 -37.50
N PHE A 512 -6.40 13.27 -36.63
CA PHE A 512 -7.81 13.23 -37.04
C PHE A 512 -8.53 14.56 -36.80
N ASN A 513 -7.76 15.57 -36.41
CA ASN A 513 -8.19 16.93 -36.24
C ASN A 513 -7.05 17.87 -36.66
N SER A 514 -7.42 19.05 -37.14
CA SER A 514 -6.48 20.08 -37.58
C SER A 514 -6.97 21.44 -37.15
N ASN A 515 -6.04 22.31 -36.81
CA ASN A 515 -6.35 23.67 -36.42
C ASN A 515 -6.52 24.54 -37.66
N ARG A 516 -7.61 25.31 -37.73
CA ARG A 516 -7.79 26.36 -38.73
C ARG A 516 -8.07 27.66 -38.00
N ARG A 517 -7.27 28.67 -38.34
CA ARG A 517 -7.59 30.06 -38.03
C ARG A 517 -8.18 30.74 -39.24
N SER A 518 -9.24 31.50 -39.02
CA SER A 518 -9.87 32.38 -40.01
C SER A 518 -9.89 33.79 -39.47
N PHE A 519 -9.62 34.75 -40.33
CA PHE A 519 -9.76 36.16 -40.04
C PHE A 519 -11.10 36.64 -40.58
N ASP A 520 -11.95 37.17 -39.71
CA ASP A 520 -13.16 37.87 -40.11
C ASP A 520 -12.87 39.39 -40.18
N PRO A 521 -12.78 39.97 -41.38
CA PRO A 521 -12.51 41.39 -41.55
C PRO A 521 -13.71 42.28 -41.22
N THR A 522 -14.89 41.70 -40.97
CA THR A 522 -16.13 42.45 -40.69
C THR A 522 -16.43 42.60 -39.20
N ALA A 523 -15.73 41.85 -38.35
CA ALA A 523 -15.90 41.87 -36.91
C ALA A 523 -15.01 42.96 -36.28
N PHE A 524 -15.56 44.16 -36.08
CA PHE A 524 -14.88 45.25 -35.38
C PHE A 524 -15.16 45.21 -33.88
N GLU A 525 -14.12 45.33 -33.05
CA GLU A 525 -14.28 45.57 -31.61
C GLU A 525 -14.32 47.07 -31.35
N VAL A 526 -15.42 47.53 -30.76
CA VAL A 526 -15.63 48.93 -30.40
C VAL A 526 -15.65 49.04 -28.87
N ALA A 527 -14.67 49.74 -28.31
CA ALA A 527 -14.67 50.10 -26.91
C ALA A 527 -15.49 51.38 -26.73
N ILE A 528 -16.46 51.32 -25.82
CA ILE A 528 -17.31 52.46 -25.49
C ILE A 528 -16.87 52.96 -24.12
N ASP A 529 -16.36 54.18 -24.06
CA ASP A 529 -16.04 54.87 -22.82
C ASP A 529 -17.06 55.99 -22.58
N THR A 530 -17.44 56.18 -21.33
CA THR A 530 -18.37 57.23 -20.90
C THR A 530 -17.61 58.20 -20.01
N ILE A 531 -17.25 59.35 -20.55
CA ILE A 531 -16.55 60.40 -19.81
C ILE A 531 -17.60 61.30 -19.18
N TYR A 532 -17.68 61.28 -17.85
CA TYR A 532 -18.56 62.16 -17.09
C TYR A 532 -17.88 63.51 -16.88
N ASN A 533 -18.64 64.59 -17.02
CA ASN A 533 -18.18 65.93 -16.70
C ASN A 533 -17.89 66.02 -15.18
N PRO A 534 -16.66 66.35 -14.75
CA PRO A 534 -16.29 66.38 -13.34
C PRO A 534 -17.02 67.44 -12.51
N LEU A 535 -17.76 68.36 -13.15
CA LEU A 535 -18.58 69.40 -12.51
C LEU A 535 -20.08 69.08 -12.48
N ASP A 536 -20.55 68.14 -13.30
CA ASP A 536 -21.96 67.71 -13.35
C ASP A 536 -22.06 66.25 -13.78
N SER A 537 -22.40 65.37 -12.83
CA SER A 537 -22.53 63.93 -13.08
C SER A 537 -23.72 63.54 -13.97
N THR A 538 -24.57 64.50 -14.37
CA THR A 538 -25.67 64.28 -15.32
C THR A 538 -25.29 64.57 -16.78
N ASP A 539 -24.12 65.19 -16.99
CA ASP A 539 -23.54 65.49 -18.30
C ASP A 539 -22.42 64.48 -18.61
N PHE A 540 -22.61 63.69 -19.65
CA PHE A 540 -21.65 62.65 -20.06
C PHE A 540 -21.51 62.58 -21.57
N GLU A 541 -20.29 62.32 -22.02
CA GLU A 541 -19.97 62.08 -23.42
C GLU A 541 -19.67 60.59 -23.62
N ILE A 542 -20.38 59.96 -24.55
CA ILE A 542 -20.09 58.59 -24.98
C ILE A 542 -19.12 58.67 -26.15
N ILE A 543 -17.88 58.24 -25.92
CA ILE A 543 -16.88 58.11 -26.97
C ILE A 543 -16.79 56.63 -27.34
N ALA A 544 -17.04 56.32 -28.61
CA ALA A 544 -16.85 55.00 -29.16
C ALA A 544 -15.55 54.98 -29.97
N ASP A 545 -14.57 54.20 -29.54
CA ASP A 545 -13.31 54.01 -30.26
C ASP A 545 -13.24 52.57 -30.77
N THR A 546 -12.82 52.40 -32.03
CA THR A 546 -12.65 51.06 -32.62
C THR A 546 -11.29 50.53 -32.22
N THR A 547 -11.27 49.61 -31.26
CA THR A 547 -10.05 49.04 -30.68
C THR A 547 -9.56 47.79 -31.40
N GLY A 548 -10.41 47.14 -32.21
CA GLY A 548 -10.06 45.96 -33.01
C GLY A 548 -10.61 46.02 -34.42
N TYR A 549 -9.76 45.78 -35.43
CA TYR A 549 -10.07 45.89 -36.86
C TYR A 549 -10.10 44.51 -37.52
N GLY A 550 -11.04 43.67 -37.07
CA GLY A 550 -11.19 42.26 -37.46
C GLY A 550 -10.93 41.34 -36.27
N THR A 551 -11.48 40.12 -36.31
CA THR A 551 -11.22 39.10 -35.28
C THR A 551 -10.70 37.82 -35.91
N SER A 552 -9.67 37.23 -35.29
CA SER A 552 -9.20 35.90 -35.65
C SER A 552 -9.93 34.86 -34.81
N THR A 553 -10.68 33.98 -35.46
CA THR A 553 -11.28 32.82 -34.82
C THR A 553 -10.41 31.60 -35.04
N GLU A 554 -10.32 30.74 -34.02
CA GLU A 554 -9.63 29.46 -34.09
C GLU A 554 -10.66 28.33 -33.97
N GLU A 555 -10.68 27.45 -34.96
CA GLU A 555 -11.58 26.31 -35.04
C GLU A 555 -10.81 25.01 -35.20
N ASN A 556 -11.24 23.99 -34.47
CA ASN A 556 -10.72 22.64 -34.63
C ASN A 556 -11.57 21.87 -35.66
N ILE A 557 -10.96 21.51 -36.78
CA ILE A 557 -11.64 20.84 -37.89
C ILE A 557 -11.33 19.35 -37.84
N PHE A 558 -12.37 18.53 -37.76
CA PHE A 558 -12.24 17.08 -37.92
C PHE A 558 -11.83 16.73 -39.35
N GLY A 559 -10.73 16.00 -39.50
CA GLY A 559 -10.15 15.68 -40.80
C GLY A 559 -8.85 14.89 -40.64
N PHE A 560 -8.43 14.18 -41.69
CA PHE A 560 -7.20 13.40 -41.65
C PHE A 560 -6.03 14.21 -42.23
N GLU A 561 -5.05 14.54 -41.38
CA GLU A 561 -3.85 15.28 -41.77
C GLU A 561 -2.58 14.55 -41.28
N PRO A 562 -1.78 13.96 -42.18
CA PRO A 562 -0.55 13.26 -41.82
C PRO A 562 0.63 14.23 -41.66
N LEU A 563 1.36 14.11 -40.56
CA LEU A 563 2.61 14.82 -40.30
C LEU A 563 3.79 13.85 -40.37
N ARG A 564 4.73 14.11 -41.27
CA ARG A 564 5.93 13.28 -41.50
C ARG A 564 7.19 14.02 -41.10
N LEU A 565 7.94 13.45 -40.15
CA LEU A 565 9.17 13.99 -39.59
C LEU A 565 10.32 13.00 -39.83
N TYR A 566 11.44 13.52 -40.31
CA TYR A 566 12.69 12.82 -40.53
C TYR A 566 13.82 13.46 -39.71
N THR A 567 14.61 12.64 -39.04
CA THR A 567 15.85 13.09 -38.40
C THR A 567 16.96 12.10 -38.72
N MET A 568 18.14 12.61 -39.02
CA MET A 568 19.32 11.80 -39.27
C MET A 568 20.44 12.32 -38.40
N GLY A 569 21.30 11.44 -37.91
CA GLY A 569 22.44 11.88 -37.15
C GLY A 569 23.52 10.84 -37.02
N VAL A 570 24.73 11.31 -36.79
CA VAL A 570 25.92 10.48 -36.58
C VAL A 570 26.56 10.94 -35.29
N SER A 571 26.74 10.04 -34.32
CA SER A 571 27.48 10.33 -33.10
C SER A 571 28.77 9.52 -33.01
N LEU A 572 29.79 10.13 -32.42
CA LEU A 572 31.10 9.56 -32.14
C LEU A 572 31.38 9.74 -30.66
N ASN A 573 31.57 8.64 -29.94
CA ASN A 573 31.86 8.67 -28.50
C ASN A 573 33.11 7.85 -28.16
N THR A 574 33.81 8.25 -27.11
CA THR A 574 34.96 7.52 -26.56
C THR A 574 35.03 7.67 -25.03
N THR A 575 35.93 6.96 -24.38
CA THR A 575 36.17 7.09 -22.94
C THR A 575 37.67 7.19 -22.68
N ILE A 576 38.07 8.25 -21.98
CA ILE A 576 39.44 8.58 -21.64
C ILE A 576 39.58 8.44 -20.13
N TYR A 577 40.61 7.71 -19.68
CA TYR A 577 40.91 7.49 -18.27
C TYR A 577 42.22 8.21 -17.90
N GLY A 578 42.15 9.16 -16.97
CA GLY A 578 43.30 9.76 -16.33
C GLY A 578 43.40 9.28 -14.88
N THR A 579 44.51 8.64 -14.51
CA THR A 579 44.75 8.19 -13.11
C THR A 579 46.05 8.80 -12.61
N MET A 580 45.98 9.52 -11.50
CA MET A 580 47.14 10.07 -10.80
C MET A 580 47.26 9.40 -9.43
N ASN A 581 48.36 8.67 -9.21
CA ASN A 581 48.63 7.99 -7.95
C ASN A 581 49.65 8.77 -7.11
N PHE A 582 49.39 8.94 -5.82
CA PHE A 582 50.30 9.61 -4.89
C PHE A 582 51.18 8.57 -4.18
N LYS A 583 52.50 8.69 -4.33
CA LYS A 583 53.48 7.68 -3.87
C LYS A 583 53.77 7.70 -2.36
N LYS A 584 53.19 8.62 -1.58
CA LYS A 584 53.42 8.68 -0.12
C LYS A 584 52.67 7.54 0.59
N LYS A 585 53.41 6.64 1.24
CA LYS A 585 52.88 5.49 1.99
C LYS A 585 51.91 5.89 3.12
N ASP A 586 52.04 7.10 3.68
CA ASP A 586 51.17 7.58 4.77
C ASP A 586 50.13 8.63 4.33
N ALA A 587 49.98 8.89 3.03
CA ALA A 587 48.99 9.84 2.55
C ALA A 587 47.57 9.29 2.68
N TRP A 588 46.67 10.08 3.26
CA TRP A 588 45.23 9.80 3.35
C TRP A 588 44.56 9.69 1.97
N LEU A 589 45.10 10.38 0.98
CA LEU A 589 44.70 10.33 -0.43
C LEU A 589 45.78 9.58 -1.23
N LYS A 590 45.43 8.40 -1.75
CA LYS A 590 46.31 7.48 -2.49
C LYS A 590 46.29 7.70 -3.99
N GLY A 591 45.20 8.21 -4.54
CA GLY A 591 45.12 8.55 -5.95
C GLY A 591 43.83 9.25 -6.32
N LEU A 592 43.85 9.90 -7.47
CA LEU A 592 42.70 10.52 -8.12
C LEU A 592 42.54 9.90 -9.51
N ARG A 593 41.31 9.52 -9.84
CA ARG A 593 40.93 9.04 -11.16
C ARG A 593 39.88 9.98 -11.75
N HIS A 594 40.16 10.48 -12.94
CA HIS A 594 39.26 11.27 -13.76
C HIS A 594 38.88 10.46 -15.00
N ILE A 595 37.60 10.19 -15.17
CA ILE A 595 37.06 9.51 -16.34
C ILE A 595 36.34 10.56 -17.18
N VAL A 596 36.81 10.79 -18.40
CA VAL A 596 36.20 11.72 -19.36
C VAL A 596 35.52 10.90 -20.45
N ARG A 597 34.24 11.14 -20.67
CA ARG A 597 33.44 10.54 -21.74
C ARG A 597 32.99 11.62 -22.69
N PRO A 598 33.82 12.01 -23.67
CA PRO A 598 33.42 12.94 -24.71
C PRO A 598 32.54 12.24 -25.76
N SER A 599 31.57 12.98 -26.26
CA SER A 599 30.66 12.58 -27.33
C SER A 599 30.41 13.77 -28.24
N ILE A 600 30.61 13.59 -29.53
CA ILE A 600 30.29 14.57 -30.58
C ILE A 600 29.20 13.98 -31.45
N SER A 601 28.18 14.75 -31.80
CA SER A 601 27.10 14.32 -32.68
C SER A 601 26.80 15.36 -33.74
N ILE A 602 26.57 14.93 -34.98
CA ILE A 602 26.01 15.77 -36.04
C ILE A 602 24.58 15.29 -36.24
N GLY A 603 23.61 16.21 -36.18
CA GLY A 603 22.20 15.95 -36.43
C GLY A 603 21.69 16.83 -37.56
N TYR A 604 20.85 16.27 -38.42
CA TYR A 604 20.19 16.95 -39.52
C TYR A 604 18.67 16.79 -39.39
N THR A 605 17.98 17.92 -39.50
CA THR A 605 16.53 18.02 -39.54
C THR A 605 16.14 18.81 -40.80
N PRO A 606 15.31 18.26 -41.70
CA PRO A 606 14.78 18.98 -42.85
C PRO A 606 13.97 20.22 -42.46
N ASP A 607 13.74 21.07 -43.44
CA ASP A 607 12.87 22.23 -43.29
C ASP A 607 11.39 21.83 -43.41
N TYR A 608 10.64 21.98 -42.32
CA TYR A 608 9.21 21.69 -42.27
C TYR A 608 8.31 22.90 -42.53
N THR A 609 8.87 24.11 -42.69
CA THR A 609 8.09 25.32 -42.98
C THR A 609 7.79 25.49 -44.46
N ARG A 610 8.32 24.61 -45.31
CA ARG A 610 8.06 24.60 -46.76
C ARG A 610 6.57 24.50 -47.05
N GLU A 611 6.08 25.45 -47.84
CA GLU A 611 4.67 25.56 -48.23
C GLU A 611 4.14 24.28 -48.90
N SER A 612 4.97 23.59 -49.69
CA SER A 612 4.60 22.32 -50.35
C SER A 612 4.25 21.17 -49.39
N LEU A 613 4.62 21.28 -48.11
CA LEU A 613 4.24 20.31 -47.07
C LEU A 613 2.89 20.65 -46.42
N GLY A 614 2.40 21.89 -46.54
CA GLY A 614 1.11 22.32 -46.00
C GLY A 614 1.01 22.35 -44.47
N TYR A 615 2.12 22.19 -43.75
CA TYR A 615 2.13 22.08 -42.28
C TYR A 615 1.92 23.39 -41.53
N PHE A 616 2.17 24.51 -42.19
CA PHE A 616 2.02 25.87 -41.68
C PHE A 616 1.07 26.65 -42.59
N ARG A 617 0.27 27.53 -41.98
CA ARG A 617 -0.62 28.47 -42.67
C ARG A 617 -0.45 29.84 -42.04
N THR A 618 -0.79 30.87 -42.80
CA THR A 618 -0.73 32.26 -42.34
C THR A 618 -2.15 32.82 -42.31
N VAL A 619 -2.45 33.61 -41.29
CA VAL A 619 -3.73 34.32 -41.12
C VAL A 619 -3.46 35.77 -40.80
N ASP A 620 -4.22 36.68 -41.42
CA ASP A 620 -4.14 38.11 -41.14
C ASP A 620 -4.65 38.42 -39.73
N THR A 621 -4.15 39.50 -39.14
CA THR A 621 -4.51 39.95 -37.79
C THR A 621 -5.26 41.27 -37.78
N ASP A 622 -5.12 42.07 -38.84
CA ASP A 622 -5.77 43.38 -38.97
C ASP A 622 -6.15 43.61 -40.44
N THR A 623 -7.24 44.35 -40.67
CA THR A 623 -7.68 44.75 -42.02
C THR A 623 -6.83 45.86 -42.63
N ARG A 624 -6.08 46.61 -41.81
CA ARG A 624 -5.24 47.73 -42.23
C ARG A 624 -3.85 47.24 -42.59
N ALA A 625 -3.43 47.42 -43.84
CA ALA A 625 -2.18 46.87 -44.37
C ALA A 625 -0.90 47.36 -43.67
N ASP A 626 -0.93 48.55 -43.05
CA ASP A 626 0.18 49.15 -42.30
C ASP A 626 0.32 48.60 -40.87
N VAL A 627 -0.73 47.99 -40.33
CA VAL A 627 -0.79 47.42 -38.97
C VAL A 627 -0.92 45.89 -38.97
N ASN A 628 -1.32 45.30 -40.11
CA ASN A 628 -1.46 43.86 -40.26
C ASN A 628 -0.12 43.15 -40.10
N ASP A 629 -0.03 42.30 -39.08
CA ASP A 629 1.10 41.40 -38.85
C ASP A 629 0.59 39.96 -38.94
N PRO A 630 0.63 39.32 -40.13
CA PRO A 630 0.04 38.01 -40.34
C PRO A 630 0.73 36.93 -39.50
N ILE A 631 -0.05 36.18 -38.73
CA ILE A 631 0.47 35.13 -37.86
C ILE A 631 0.59 33.82 -38.64
N THR A 632 1.79 33.27 -38.69
CA THR A 632 2.02 31.91 -39.18
C THR A 632 1.87 30.90 -38.06
N TYR A 633 0.95 29.94 -38.22
CA TYR A 633 0.64 28.91 -37.23
C TYR A 633 0.73 27.52 -37.86
N SER A 634 0.98 26.50 -37.02
CA SER A 634 0.92 25.11 -37.50
C SER A 634 -0.51 24.59 -37.43
N ILE A 635 -0.94 23.88 -38.47
CA ILE A 635 -2.24 23.19 -38.47
C ILE A 635 -2.32 22.06 -37.42
N PHE A 636 -1.20 21.70 -36.78
CA PHE A 636 -1.12 20.66 -35.75
C PHE A 636 -1.02 21.21 -34.32
N GLU A 637 -1.30 22.49 -34.08
CA GLU A 637 -1.21 23.09 -32.73
C GLU A 637 -2.07 22.39 -31.67
N ASN A 638 -3.20 21.82 -32.07
CA ASN A 638 -4.12 21.07 -31.20
C ASN A 638 -3.93 19.55 -31.23
N SER A 639 -2.86 19.05 -31.88
CA SER A 639 -2.51 17.63 -31.90
C SER A 639 -2.15 17.10 -30.50
N ILE A 640 -2.38 15.80 -30.28
CA ILE A 640 -1.89 15.08 -29.07
C ILE A 640 -0.37 14.90 -29.10
N TYR A 641 0.23 14.88 -30.30
CA TYR A 641 1.64 14.55 -30.49
C TYR A 641 2.50 15.78 -30.78
N GLU A 642 3.77 15.57 -31.17
CA GLU A 642 4.63 16.69 -31.54
C GLU A 642 4.13 17.38 -32.81
N LYS A 643 4.29 18.70 -32.82
CA LYS A 643 4.11 19.54 -34.00
C LYS A 643 5.42 19.69 -34.77
N PRO A 644 5.39 19.99 -36.08
CA PRO A 644 6.60 20.23 -36.85
C PRO A 644 7.43 21.37 -36.25
N SER A 645 8.74 21.28 -36.43
CA SER A 645 9.65 22.37 -36.07
C SER A 645 9.32 23.61 -36.90
N SER A 646 9.14 24.75 -36.23
CA SER A 646 9.00 26.06 -36.88
C SER A 646 10.36 26.70 -37.18
N SER A 647 11.43 26.25 -36.52
CA SER A 647 12.79 26.49 -37.03
C SER A 647 12.95 25.69 -38.30
N GLY A 648 13.36 26.34 -39.39
CA GLY A 648 13.48 25.73 -40.71
C GLY A 648 14.53 24.61 -40.77
N ARG A 649 15.30 24.52 -41.84
CA ARG A 649 16.36 23.50 -41.93
C ARG A 649 17.34 23.62 -40.76
N GLN A 650 17.74 22.48 -40.17
CA GLN A 650 18.75 22.46 -39.11
C GLN A 650 19.87 21.46 -39.45
N LEU A 651 21.11 21.89 -39.21
CA LEU A 651 22.28 21.03 -39.18
C LEU A 651 23.08 21.40 -37.95
N SER A 652 23.04 20.58 -36.91
CA SER A 652 23.65 20.89 -35.62
C SER A 652 24.79 19.95 -35.25
N LEU A 653 25.94 20.50 -34.85
CA LEU A 653 27.02 19.80 -34.17
C LEU A 653 26.82 19.91 -32.65
N GLY A 654 26.37 18.84 -32.02
CA GLY A 654 26.32 18.68 -30.57
C GLY A 654 27.65 18.19 -30.00
N TYR A 655 28.01 18.67 -28.82
CA TYR A 655 29.09 18.12 -28.02
C TYR A 655 28.63 17.89 -26.59
N THR A 656 29.12 16.81 -25.98
CA THR A 656 28.86 16.46 -24.59
C THR A 656 30.12 15.89 -23.98
N ILE A 657 30.52 16.41 -22.82
CA ILE A 657 31.69 15.94 -22.07
C ILE A 657 31.19 15.56 -20.69
N ASN A 658 31.14 14.27 -20.40
CA ASN A 658 30.82 13.77 -19.07
C ASN A 658 32.11 13.47 -18.30
N ASN A 659 32.25 14.09 -17.14
CA ASN A 659 33.38 13.96 -16.23
C ASN A 659 32.95 13.23 -14.95
N ILE A 660 33.70 12.20 -14.58
CA ILE A 660 33.54 11.48 -13.31
C ILE A 660 34.86 11.58 -12.56
N PHE A 661 34.80 11.99 -11.29
CA PHE A 661 35.98 12.12 -10.43
C PHE A 661 35.89 11.17 -9.25
N GLU A 662 36.91 10.36 -9.08
CA GLU A 662 37.02 9.37 -8.01
C GLU A 662 38.34 9.57 -7.26
N ALA A 663 38.30 9.37 -5.96
CA ALA A 663 39.45 9.41 -5.09
C ALA A 663 39.63 8.06 -4.42
N LYS A 664 40.86 7.57 -4.42
CA LYS A 664 41.27 6.42 -3.62
C LYS A 664 41.82 6.96 -2.31
N VAL A 665 41.13 6.71 -1.20
CA VAL A 665 41.49 7.19 0.14
C VAL A 665 41.87 6.03 1.05
N PHE A 666 42.89 6.23 1.88
CA PHE A 666 43.31 5.27 2.89
C PHE A 666 42.53 5.51 4.18
N SER A 667 41.79 4.51 4.62
CA SER A 667 41.06 4.58 5.89
C SER A 667 41.96 4.10 7.03
N LYS A 668 42.46 5.03 7.85
CA LYS A 668 43.24 4.70 9.08
C LYS A 668 42.48 3.79 10.05
N LYS A 669 41.14 3.81 10.00
CA LYS A 669 40.24 3.02 10.85
C LYS A 669 40.05 1.58 10.36
N ASP A 670 40.37 1.31 9.10
CA ASP A 670 40.06 0.05 8.42
C ASP A 670 41.31 -0.59 7.77
N SER A 671 42.48 0.06 7.92
CA SER A 671 43.76 -0.33 7.31
C SER A 671 43.67 -0.72 5.83
N THR A 672 42.68 -0.20 5.11
CA THR A 672 42.34 -0.57 3.73
C THR A 672 42.04 0.67 2.90
N ASP A 673 42.27 0.55 1.60
CA ASP A 673 41.99 1.60 0.63
C ASP A 673 40.53 1.54 0.16
N GLN A 674 39.84 2.67 0.17
CA GLN A 674 38.46 2.79 -0.33
C GLN A 674 38.41 3.77 -1.52
N VAL A 675 37.60 3.45 -2.54
CA VAL A 675 37.37 4.34 -3.68
C VAL A 675 36.06 5.09 -3.45
N ILE A 676 36.15 6.41 -3.33
CA ILE A 676 35.00 7.32 -3.17
C ILE A 676 34.79 8.12 -4.45
N LYS A 677 33.54 8.30 -4.87
CA LYS A 677 33.19 9.17 -6.00
C LYS A 677 33.02 10.60 -5.48
N LEU A 678 33.96 11.48 -5.82
CA LEU A 678 33.91 12.91 -5.48
C LEU A 678 32.88 13.65 -6.33
N ILE A 679 32.75 13.25 -7.60
CA ILE A 679 31.73 13.72 -8.53
C ILE A 679 31.26 12.49 -9.30
N LYS A 680 29.98 12.12 -9.12
CA LYS A 680 29.40 10.94 -9.79
C LYS A 680 29.21 11.17 -11.28
N ASN A 681 28.84 12.39 -11.65
CA ASN A 681 28.55 12.79 -13.01
C ASN A 681 28.68 14.31 -13.11
N PHE A 682 29.47 14.84 -14.04
CA PHE A 682 29.52 16.26 -14.36
C PHE A 682 29.55 16.43 -15.88
N VAL A 683 28.40 16.78 -16.44
CA VAL A 683 28.13 16.86 -17.87
C VAL A 683 28.18 18.32 -18.31
N ILE A 684 29.07 18.60 -19.25
CA ILE A 684 29.08 19.85 -20.01
C ILE A 684 28.53 19.55 -21.40
N SER A 685 27.55 20.31 -21.87
CA SER A 685 26.94 20.09 -23.19
C SER A 685 26.57 21.40 -23.86
N GLY A 686 26.61 21.40 -25.19
CA GLY A 686 26.18 22.51 -26.04
C GLY A 686 26.03 22.03 -27.48
N ASN A 687 25.54 22.90 -28.35
CA ASN A 687 25.46 22.63 -29.77
C ASN A 687 25.82 23.88 -30.60
N TYR A 688 26.12 23.64 -31.87
CA TYR A 688 26.31 24.66 -32.88
C TYR A 688 25.45 24.34 -34.10
N ASN A 689 24.52 25.21 -34.46
CA ASN A 689 23.67 25.05 -35.65
C ASN A 689 24.27 25.81 -36.84
N PHE A 690 24.70 25.07 -37.87
CA PHE A 690 25.29 25.64 -39.08
C PHE A 690 24.27 26.42 -39.93
N GLU A 691 23.00 26.02 -39.88
CA GLU A 691 21.90 26.57 -40.69
C GLU A 691 21.17 27.75 -40.04
N ALA A 692 21.49 28.11 -38.79
CA ALA A 692 20.86 29.28 -38.16
C ALA A 692 21.42 30.59 -38.74
N ASP A 693 20.56 31.56 -39.05
CA ASP A 693 20.98 32.86 -39.60
C ASP A 693 21.77 33.70 -38.58
N SER A 694 21.39 33.60 -37.31
CA SER A 694 22.07 34.25 -36.18
C SER A 694 22.08 33.33 -34.95
N LEU A 695 22.91 33.67 -33.96
CA LEU A 695 22.97 32.94 -32.68
C LEU A 695 23.23 31.42 -32.83
N LYS A 696 24.17 31.08 -33.71
CA LYS A 696 24.50 29.69 -34.08
C LYS A 696 24.90 28.79 -32.91
N TRP A 697 25.50 29.32 -31.85
CA TRP A 697 25.84 28.56 -30.64
C TRP A 697 24.66 28.50 -29.66
N SER A 698 24.35 27.31 -29.13
CA SER A 698 23.46 27.23 -27.96
C SER A 698 24.15 27.69 -26.69
N PRO A 699 23.38 27.99 -25.64
CA PRO A 699 23.91 27.99 -24.29
C PRO A 699 24.61 26.67 -23.93
N ILE A 700 25.71 26.79 -23.20
CA ILE A 700 26.49 25.72 -22.61
C ILE A 700 25.84 25.36 -21.27
N ASN A 701 25.33 24.13 -21.20
CA ASN A 701 24.72 23.58 -20.00
C ASN A 701 25.74 22.73 -19.24
N MET A 702 25.95 23.04 -17.96
CA MET A 702 26.78 22.29 -17.04
C MET A 702 25.91 21.69 -15.95
N ARG A 703 25.83 20.37 -15.83
CA ARG A 703 25.03 19.70 -14.80
C ARG A 703 25.88 18.69 -14.07
N GLY A 704 25.78 18.65 -12.75
CA GLY A 704 26.52 17.69 -11.95
C GLY A 704 25.71 17.09 -10.82
N THR A 705 26.10 15.87 -10.45
CA THR A 705 25.60 15.17 -9.28
C THR A 705 26.78 14.63 -8.49
N THR A 706 26.75 14.85 -7.18
CA THR A 706 27.68 14.23 -6.24
C THR A 706 26.95 13.78 -4.98
N THR A 707 27.55 12.83 -4.28
CA THR A 707 27.09 12.41 -2.96
C THR A 707 28.11 12.77 -1.91
N LEU A 708 27.62 13.33 -0.81
CA LEU A 708 28.43 13.72 0.35
C LEU A 708 28.12 12.77 1.51
N PHE A 709 28.99 12.76 2.52
CA PHE A 709 28.80 12.01 3.78
C PHE A 709 28.41 10.53 3.55
N ASN A 710 29.22 9.77 2.79
CA ASN A 710 28.97 8.34 2.51
C ASN A 710 27.58 8.03 1.91
N ASN A 711 27.14 8.79 0.90
CA ASN A 711 25.84 8.64 0.22
C ASN A 711 24.61 9.07 1.03
N LEU A 712 24.75 9.71 2.18
CA LEU A 712 23.61 10.24 2.95
C LEU A 712 23.02 11.52 2.37
N SER A 713 23.86 12.34 1.74
CA SER A 713 23.45 13.55 1.06
C SER A 713 23.69 13.44 -0.44
N ASN A 714 22.72 13.86 -1.23
CA ASN A 714 22.83 13.98 -2.67
C ASN A 714 22.74 15.46 -3.07
N LEU A 715 23.80 15.96 -3.71
CA LEU A 715 23.88 17.31 -4.25
C LEU A 715 23.75 17.22 -5.77
N ASN A 716 22.68 17.80 -6.31
CA ASN A 716 22.53 18.05 -7.75
C ASN A 716 22.71 19.54 -8.02
N PHE A 717 23.41 19.89 -9.08
CA PHE A 717 23.56 21.27 -9.50
C PHE A 717 23.51 21.38 -11.03
N GLY A 718 23.03 22.52 -11.51
CA GLY A 718 22.89 22.84 -12.91
C GLY A 718 23.17 24.32 -13.13
N PHE A 719 24.01 24.64 -14.11
CA PHE A 719 24.31 26.00 -14.51
C PHE A 719 24.21 26.10 -16.03
N SER A 720 23.74 27.23 -16.53
CA SER A 720 23.70 27.53 -17.96
C SER A 720 24.46 28.81 -18.23
N PHE A 721 25.24 28.79 -19.30
CA PHE A 721 26.08 29.88 -19.76
C PHE A 721 25.83 30.13 -21.24
N ASP A 722 25.77 31.37 -21.67
CA ASP A 722 25.47 31.75 -23.05
C ASP A 722 26.68 32.45 -23.66
N PRO A 723 27.16 32.02 -24.84
CA PRO A 723 28.29 32.66 -25.49
C PRO A 723 27.95 34.04 -26.07
N TYR A 724 26.67 34.42 -26.15
CA TYR A 724 26.23 35.70 -26.70
C TYR A 724 25.91 36.74 -25.61
N ALA A 725 26.19 38.01 -25.97
CA ALA A 725 25.79 39.16 -25.18
C ALA A 725 24.28 39.42 -25.30
N VAL A 726 23.73 40.28 -24.44
CA VAL A 726 22.33 40.70 -24.47
C VAL A 726 22.21 42.22 -24.50
N ASN A 727 21.14 42.74 -25.12
CA ASN A 727 20.75 44.14 -25.01
C ASN A 727 20.12 44.44 -23.64
N ASP A 728 19.75 45.69 -23.40
CA ASP A 728 19.14 46.11 -22.13
C ASP A 728 17.76 45.47 -21.88
N ASN A 729 17.08 45.05 -22.95
CA ASN A 729 15.83 44.30 -22.90
C ASN A 729 16.04 42.78 -22.70
N GLY A 730 17.29 42.32 -22.51
CA GLY A 730 17.62 40.91 -22.29
C GLY A 730 17.59 40.01 -23.53
N GLN A 731 17.42 40.58 -24.72
CA GLN A 731 17.44 39.84 -25.99
C GLN A 731 18.89 39.60 -26.42
N ARG A 732 19.17 38.41 -26.95
CA ARG A 732 20.51 38.03 -27.42
C ARG A 732 20.94 38.88 -28.60
N LEU A 733 22.17 39.37 -28.54
CA LEU A 733 22.84 40.05 -29.64
C LEU A 733 23.61 39.03 -30.48
N GLY A 734 23.73 39.27 -31.78
CA GLY A 734 24.60 38.48 -32.67
C GLY A 734 26.10 38.56 -32.33
N THR A 735 26.48 39.37 -31.34
CA THR A 735 27.85 39.57 -30.85
C THR A 735 28.15 38.66 -29.67
N THR A 736 29.31 38.00 -29.68
CA THR A 736 29.73 37.15 -28.56
C THR A 736 30.03 37.98 -27.31
N GLN A 737 29.78 37.41 -26.14
CA GLN A 737 30.09 38.03 -24.84
C GLN A 737 31.57 38.43 -24.75
N LEU A 738 32.45 37.65 -25.37
CA LEU A 738 33.89 37.93 -25.41
C LEU A 738 34.20 39.25 -26.12
N ARG A 739 33.47 39.57 -27.21
CA ARG A 739 33.66 40.81 -27.96
C ARG A 739 32.97 42.00 -27.30
N ALA A 740 31.83 41.78 -26.67
CA ALA A 740 31.06 42.85 -26.04
C ALA A 740 31.64 43.30 -24.68
N GLU A 741 32.05 42.36 -23.82
CA GLU A 741 32.46 42.64 -22.44
C GLU A 741 33.77 41.97 -22.02
N GLY A 742 34.50 41.31 -22.94
CA GLY A 742 35.76 40.61 -22.61
C GLY A 742 35.61 39.31 -21.82
N LYS A 743 34.38 38.85 -21.53
CA LYS A 743 34.11 37.60 -20.79
C LYS A 743 33.77 36.47 -21.76
N LEU A 744 34.33 35.28 -21.54
CA LEU A 744 34.11 34.14 -22.45
C LEU A 744 32.64 33.73 -22.59
N LEU A 745 31.91 33.72 -21.47
CA LEU A 745 30.52 33.27 -21.42
C LEU A 745 29.74 34.15 -20.43
N ARG A 746 28.47 34.38 -20.74
CA ARG A 746 27.51 35.07 -19.86
C ARG A 746 26.73 34.05 -19.06
N TYR A 747 26.64 34.23 -17.74
CA TYR A 747 25.80 33.36 -16.92
C TYR A 747 24.30 33.62 -17.21
N THR A 748 23.51 32.56 -17.41
CA THR A 748 22.06 32.68 -17.70
C THR A 748 21.16 32.08 -16.64
N GLY A 749 21.74 31.52 -15.58
CA GLY A 749 21.00 30.97 -14.46
C GLY A 749 21.46 29.58 -14.07
N GLY A 750 20.90 29.09 -12.97
CA GLY A 750 21.27 27.81 -12.42
C GLY A 750 20.43 27.42 -11.20
N ASN A 751 20.59 26.17 -10.79
CA ASN A 751 19.94 25.60 -9.63
C ASN A 751 20.89 24.66 -8.91
N ALA A 752 20.78 24.57 -7.59
CA ALA A 752 21.47 23.57 -6.79
C ALA A 752 20.50 23.02 -5.74
N SER A 753 20.37 21.70 -5.67
CA SER A 753 19.52 21.02 -4.69
C SER A 753 20.37 20.08 -3.85
N LEU A 754 20.32 20.23 -2.54
CA LEU A 754 20.90 19.31 -1.57
C LEU A 754 19.76 18.59 -0.86
N SER A 755 19.64 17.29 -1.10
CA SER A 755 18.70 16.41 -0.42
C SER A 755 19.47 15.49 0.51
N THR A 756 19.07 15.42 1.76
CA THR A 756 19.77 14.67 2.78
C THR A 756 18.78 13.86 3.60
N ARG A 757 19.00 12.54 3.70
CA ARG A 757 18.20 11.65 4.52
C ARG A 757 19.08 11.02 5.58
N PHE A 758 18.73 11.22 6.84
CA PHE A 758 19.43 10.62 7.96
C PHE A 758 18.47 9.77 8.80
N ASN A 759 18.82 8.51 9.02
CA ASN A 759 18.26 7.70 10.09
C ASN A 759 19.18 7.90 11.32
N ILE A 760 18.61 8.16 12.50
CA ILE A 760 19.38 8.43 13.72
C ILE A 760 20.23 7.23 14.16
N LYS A 761 19.76 5.99 13.94
CA LYS A 761 20.57 4.77 14.14
C LYS A 761 21.82 4.79 13.26
N LYS A 762 21.67 5.13 11.97
CA LYS A 762 22.79 5.26 11.01
C LYS A 762 23.71 6.44 11.35
N PHE A 763 23.16 7.57 11.80
CA PHE A 763 23.94 8.73 12.22
C PHE A 763 24.82 8.40 13.43
N LYS A 764 24.29 7.72 14.45
CA LYS A 764 25.09 7.24 15.58
C LYS A 764 26.17 6.26 15.13
N ALA A 765 25.85 5.40 14.16
CA ALA A 765 26.81 4.44 13.61
C ALA A 765 27.98 5.14 12.90
N LEU A 766 27.80 6.32 12.28
CA LEU A 766 28.90 7.12 11.69
C LEU A 766 30.00 7.46 12.70
N PHE A 767 29.63 7.66 13.97
CA PHE A 767 30.56 7.99 15.06
C PHE A 767 31.09 6.75 15.82
N LYS A 768 30.59 5.55 15.52
CA LYS A 768 30.98 4.28 16.16
C LYS A 768 31.97 3.45 15.31
N SER A 769 32.60 2.43 15.90
CA SER A 769 33.66 1.62 15.25
C SER A 769 33.12 0.81 14.03
N LYS A 770 33.97 0.35 13.10
CA LYS A 770 33.53 -0.40 11.90
C LYS A 770 32.84 -1.73 12.26
N LYS A 771 33.33 -2.41 13.29
CA LYS A 771 32.78 -3.68 13.80
C LYS A 771 31.34 -3.56 14.32
N GLU A 772 30.92 -2.36 14.75
CA GLU A 772 29.52 -2.08 15.12
C GLU A 772 28.69 -1.53 13.94
N ARG A 773 29.31 -0.89 12.94
CA ARG A 773 28.62 -0.45 11.71
C ARG A 773 28.22 -1.62 10.83
N ASP A 774 29.16 -2.52 10.58
CA ASP A 774 28.90 -3.73 9.79
C ASP A 774 27.87 -4.62 10.48
N ARG A 775 27.88 -4.71 11.82
CA ARG A 775 26.82 -5.36 12.60
C ARG A 775 25.46 -4.69 12.49
N VAL A 776 25.40 -3.36 12.46
CA VAL A 776 24.11 -2.64 12.33
C VAL A 776 23.55 -2.77 10.92
N ASP A 777 24.41 -2.73 9.90
CA ASP A 777 24.02 -2.97 8.50
C ASP A 777 23.63 -4.44 8.29
N GLU A 778 24.36 -5.41 8.86
CA GLU A 778 24.01 -6.84 8.87
C GLU A 778 22.70 -7.11 9.64
N GLU A 779 22.51 -6.54 10.83
CA GLU A 779 21.25 -6.66 11.60
C GLU A 779 20.05 -6.04 10.87
N GLU A 780 20.27 -4.98 10.08
CA GLU A 780 19.21 -4.34 9.29
C GLU A 780 18.91 -5.16 8.03
N GLN A 781 19.94 -5.73 7.39
CA GLN A 781 19.78 -6.64 6.26
C GLN A 781 19.13 -7.96 6.71
N GLU A 782 19.51 -8.52 7.84
CA GLU A 782 18.87 -9.68 8.46
C GLU A 782 17.43 -9.37 8.88
N ARG A 783 17.12 -8.15 9.34
CA ARG A 783 15.72 -7.73 9.60
C ARG A 783 14.93 -7.55 8.32
N GLU A 784 15.49 -6.96 7.28
CA GLU A 784 14.83 -6.83 5.97
C GLU A 784 14.59 -8.21 5.35
N ASP A 785 15.58 -9.10 5.44
CA ASP A 785 15.51 -10.49 5.00
C ASP A 785 14.56 -11.31 5.88
N GLN A 786 14.48 -11.07 7.20
CA GLN A 786 13.49 -11.68 8.09
C GLN A 786 12.08 -11.15 7.84
N GLU A 787 11.89 -9.85 7.64
CA GLU A 787 10.58 -9.30 7.26
C GLU A 787 10.16 -9.78 5.86
N GLN A 788 11.12 -10.00 4.95
CA GLN A 788 10.87 -10.58 3.64
C GLN A 788 10.58 -12.08 3.75
N ALA A 789 11.32 -12.80 4.60
CA ALA A 789 11.07 -14.21 4.91
C ALA A 789 9.77 -14.42 5.69
N GLU A 790 9.33 -13.49 6.53
CA GLU A 790 8.02 -13.50 7.19
C GLU A 790 6.90 -13.15 6.20
N ARG A 791 7.16 -12.24 5.24
CA ARG A 791 6.27 -12.02 4.09
C ARG A 791 6.16 -13.25 3.19
N ASP A 792 7.24 -14.00 3.03
CA ASP A 792 7.31 -15.22 2.22
C ASP A 792 6.79 -16.46 3.00
N ALA A 793 7.01 -16.54 4.31
CA ALA A 793 6.51 -17.60 5.20
C ALA A 793 5.02 -17.39 5.54
N SER A 794 4.54 -16.15 5.61
CA SER A 794 3.10 -15.87 5.57
C SER A 794 2.49 -16.17 4.20
N PHE A 795 3.31 -16.37 3.17
CA PHE A 795 2.91 -16.91 1.86
C PHE A 795 2.87 -18.45 1.85
N GLU A 796 3.68 -19.11 2.67
CA GLU A 796 3.76 -20.58 2.76
C GLU A 796 2.80 -21.18 3.81
N SER A 797 2.58 -20.49 4.93
CA SER A 797 1.50 -20.77 5.90
C SER A 797 0.10 -20.48 5.33
N GLN A 798 0.02 -19.69 4.25
CA GLN A 798 -1.20 -19.52 3.46
C GLN A 798 -1.60 -20.74 2.61
N ASN A 799 -0.80 -21.82 2.59
CA ASN A 799 -1.20 -23.08 1.97
C ASN A 799 -2.16 -23.92 2.82
N ASP A 800 -2.35 -23.58 4.10
CA ASP A 800 -3.30 -24.28 4.95
C ASP A 800 -4.40 -23.32 5.46
N GLY A 801 -5.50 -23.26 4.71
CA GLY A 801 -6.86 -23.04 5.21
C GLY A 801 -7.25 -21.78 5.99
N GLN A 802 -6.37 -20.83 6.31
CA GLN A 802 -6.71 -19.70 7.18
C GLN A 802 -6.79 -18.35 6.44
N PHE A 803 -7.99 -18.05 5.93
CA PHE A 803 -8.39 -16.68 5.58
C PHE A 803 -8.90 -15.98 6.86
N GLY A 804 -7.97 -15.56 7.72
CA GLY A 804 -8.24 -14.84 8.95
C GLY A 804 -7.79 -13.37 8.84
N ASP A 805 -8.75 -12.46 9.01
CA ASP A 805 -8.65 -11.07 9.45
C ASP A 805 -7.39 -10.24 9.08
N ARG A 806 -7.19 -9.99 7.78
CA ARG A 806 -6.56 -8.73 7.33
C ARG A 806 -7.52 -7.98 6.43
N GLY A 807 -8.60 -7.50 7.05
CA GLY A 807 -9.55 -6.61 6.40
C GLY A 807 -8.86 -5.33 5.92
N ILE A 808 -9.02 -5.04 4.63
CA ILE A 808 -8.72 -3.72 4.04
C ILE A 808 -9.60 -2.70 4.76
N THR A 809 -9.03 -2.01 5.74
CA THR A 809 -9.66 -0.90 6.41
C THR A 809 -9.56 0.32 5.48
N VAL A 810 -10.69 0.74 4.91
CA VAL A 810 -10.82 2.10 4.37
C VAL A 810 -10.93 2.98 5.60
N GLY A 811 -9.81 3.61 5.96
CA GLY A 811 -9.54 4.07 7.32
C GLY A 811 -8.81 2.96 8.08
N GLY A 812 -7.56 2.69 7.66
CA GLY A 812 -6.63 1.82 8.39
C GLY A 812 -6.75 2.12 9.87
N ASP A 813 -7.06 1.13 10.70
CA ASP A 813 -6.92 1.30 12.13
C ASP A 813 -5.44 1.63 12.37
N PRO A 814 -5.09 2.89 12.68
CA PRO A 814 -3.69 3.28 12.79
C PRO A 814 -3.05 2.67 14.05
N PHE A 815 -3.82 1.90 14.82
CA PHE A 815 -3.42 1.17 16.01
C PHE A 815 -3.36 -0.35 15.78
N SER A 816 -3.59 -0.84 14.56
CA SER A 816 -3.38 -2.27 14.25
C SER A 816 -1.94 -2.62 14.61
N PRO A 817 -1.70 -3.54 15.56
CA PRO A 817 -0.35 -3.97 15.87
C PRO A 817 0.21 -4.61 14.60
N GLY A 818 1.15 -3.92 13.94
CA GLY A 818 2.14 -4.64 13.15
C GLY A 818 2.83 -5.60 14.13
N ASP A 819 3.17 -6.79 13.65
CA ASP A 819 3.75 -7.92 14.39
C ASP A 819 5.11 -7.64 15.06
N GLN A 820 5.45 -6.38 15.28
CA GLN A 820 6.54 -5.96 16.13
C GLN A 820 6.00 -5.93 17.56
N GLY A 821 6.05 -7.09 18.21
CA GLY A 821 5.76 -7.24 19.63
C GLY A 821 6.42 -6.12 20.44
N LEU A 822 5.70 -5.61 21.44
CA LEU A 822 6.24 -4.72 22.46
C LEU A 822 7.35 -5.49 23.19
N GLY A 823 8.59 -5.33 22.72
CA GLY A 823 9.74 -5.99 23.30
C GLY A 823 9.85 -5.64 24.78
N GLN A 824 10.01 -6.65 25.63
CA GLN A 824 10.28 -6.46 27.04
C GLN A 824 11.66 -5.80 27.19
N GLY A 825 11.69 -4.50 27.49
CA GLY A 825 12.93 -3.79 27.66
C GLY A 825 12.72 -2.29 27.65
N VAL A 826 12.80 -1.67 28.82
CA VAL A 826 12.84 -0.22 28.97
C VAL A 826 14.03 0.31 28.16
N SER A 827 13.73 0.87 26.99
CA SER A 827 14.73 1.44 26.12
C SER A 827 15.38 2.63 26.85
N ARG A 828 16.72 2.60 26.96
CA ARG A 828 17.48 3.76 27.47
C ARG A 828 17.07 4.99 26.65
N PHE A 829 16.97 6.17 27.26
CA PHE A 829 16.63 7.43 26.57
C PHE A 829 17.43 7.64 25.27
N SER A 830 18.67 7.14 25.21
CA SER A 830 19.47 7.13 23.99
C SER A 830 18.76 6.50 22.81
N ASN A 831 17.99 5.43 22.96
CA ASN A 831 17.45 4.62 21.88
C ASN A 831 16.04 5.04 21.42
N TRP A 832 15.40 5.98 22.14
CA TRP A 832 14.06 6.50 21.82
C TRP A 832 13.94 7.10 20.42
N PHE A 833 15.05 7.59 19.89
CA PHE A 833 15.11 8.25 18.60
C PHE A 833 15.71 7.38 17.51
N ASP A 834 16.08 6.12 17.78
CA ASP A 834 16.77 5.28 16.78
C ASP A 834 15.94 5.06 15.52
N ASP A 835 14.61 5.02 15.64
CA ASP A 835 13.68 4.84 14.52
C ASP A 835 13.32 6.14 13.78
N PHE A 836 13.92 7.27 14.15
CA PHE A 836 13.64 8.54 13.50
C PHE A 836 14.43 8.69 12.19
N SER A 837 13.68 9.06 11.15
CA SER A 837 14.20 9.51 9.87
C SER A 837 13.97 11.01 9.74
N ILE A 838 15.04 11.74 9.45
CA ILE A 838 15.01 13.17 9.14
C ILE A 838 15.36 13.34 7.66
N ASP A 839 14.45 13.96 6.93
CA ASP A 839 14.60 14.34 5.53
C ASP A 839 14.78 15.87 5.44
N HIS A 840 15.97 16.32 5.05
CA HIS A 840 16.28 17.72 4.77
C HIS A 840 16.41 17.95 3.27
N ASN A 841 15.74 18.98 2.77
CA ASN A 841 15.80 19.37 1.36
C ASN A 841 15.97 20.89 1.25
N ILE A 842 17.02 21.33 0.54
CA ILE A 842 17.24 22.73 0.20
C ILE A 842 17.49 22.87 -1.30
N VAL A 843 16.78 23.82 -1.93
CA VAL A 843 16.88 24.13 -3.35
C VAL A 843 17.21 25.60 -3.51
N PHE A 844 18.41 25.88 -4.00
CA PHE A 844 18.86 27.19 -4.43
C PHE A 844 18.57 27.37 -5.92
N VAL A 845 18.02 28.52 -6.29
CA VAL A 845 17.74 28.89 -7.68
C VAL A 845 18.30 30.28 -7.93
N SER A 846 18.98 30.42 -9.06
CA SER A 846 19.56 31.66 -9.53
C SER A 846 18.97 31.96 -10.91
N ARG A 847 18.23 33.06 -11.02
CA ARG A 847 17.55 33.48 -12.25
C ARG A 847 18.17 34.76 -12.78
N VAL A 848 18.25 34.86 -14.10
CA VAL A 848 18.75 36.03 -14.79
C VAL A 848 17.58 36.69 -15.51
N SER A 849 17.35 37.97 -15.24
CA SER A 849 16.35 38.80 -15.94
C SER A 849 17.08 40.01 -16.54
N GLY A 850 17.15 40.06 -17.87
CA GLY A 850 18.02 41.02 -18.56
C GLY A 850 19.50 40.82 -18.17
N LYS A 851 20.07 41.83 -17.50
CA LYS A 851 21.44 41.82 -16.95
C LYS A 851 21.48 41.53 -15.44
N GLU A 852 20.36 41.54 -14.74
CA GLU A 852 20.32 41.31 -13.30
C GLU A 852 20.30 39.81 -12.95
N VAL A 853 21.02 39.44 -11.90
CA VAL A 853 21.05 38.08 -11.35
C VAL A 853 20.37 38.08 -9.99
N THR A 854 19.26 37.36 -9.88
CA THR A 854 18.52 37.16 -8.63
C THR A 854 18.81 35.78 -8.09
N ASN A 855 19.16 35.71 -6.81
CA ASN A 855 19.47 34.46 -6.12
C ASN A 855 18.44 34.24 -5.01
N GLU A 856 17.75 33.11 -5.03
CA GLU A 856 16.76 32.78 -4.01
C GLU A 856 16.88 31.32 -3.55
N ILE A 857 16.47 31.08 -2.31
CA ILE A 857 16.20 29.73 -1.82
C ILE A 857 14.75 29.41 -2.18
N SER A 858 14.56 28.55 -3.18
CA SER A 858 13.26 28.20 -3.71
C SER A 858 12.47 27.27 -2.78
N THR A 859 13.17 26.36 -2.09
CA THR A 859 12.59 25.42 -1.12
C THR A 859 13.60 25.17 -0.01
N HIS A 860 13.15 25.15 1.24
CA HIS A 860 13.96 24.73 2.37
C HIS A 860 13.08 24.08 3.41
N THR A 861 13.11 22.75 3.47
CA THR A 861 12.21 21.95 4.32
C THR A 861 13.00 20.94 5.12
N ILE A 862 12.64 20.77 6.39
CA ILE A 862 13.04 19.65 7.23
C ILE A 862 11.78 18.89 7.60
N ASN A 863 11.73 17.59 7.35
CA ASN A 863 10.66 16.71 7.81
C ASN A 863 11.26 15.59 8.67
N ALA A 864 10.58 15.23 9.74
CA ALA A 864 10.93 14.15 10.64
C ALA A 864 9.73 13.20 10.79
N ARG A 865 10.03 11.91 10.85
CA ARG A 865 9.06 10.83 11.08
C ARG A 865 9.73 9.72 11.87
N GLY A 866 8.96 9.04 12.71
CA GLY A 866 9.46 7.95 13.54
C GLY A 866 8.52 7.58 14.66
N SER A 867 8.90 6.61 15.48
CA SER A 867 8.19 6.25 16.70
C SER A 867 9.10 6.28 17.92
N ILE A 868 8.54 6.65 19.06
CA ILE A 868 9.17 6.66 20.37
C ILE A 868 8.43 5.64 21.24
N GLN A 869 9.15 4.64 21.73
CA GLN A 869 8.65 3.74 22.76
C GLN A 869 9.00 4.32 24.14
N ILE A 870 8.05 4.97 24.81
CA ILE A 870 8.30 5.63 26.10
C ILE A 870 8.46 4.59 27.23
N THR A 871 7.60 3.58 27.23
CA THR A 871 7.64 2.43 28.16
C THR A 871 7.22 1.18 27.41
N ASP A 872 7.36 -0.02 27.98
CA ASP A 872 6.90 -1.28 27.37
C ASP A 872 5.41 -1.24 26.96
N LYS A 873 4.61 -0.36 27.57
CA LYS A 873 3.18 -0.21 27.31
C LYS A 873 2.79 1.09 26.61
N TRP A 874 3.74 1.99 26.29
CA TRP A 874 3.44 3.28 25.64
C TRP A 874 4.28 3.49 24.39
N LYS A 875 3.59 3.81 23.29
CA LYS A 875 4.20 4.16 22.01
C LYS A 875 3.62 5.48 21.50
N ILE A 876 4.49 6.40 21.09
CA ILE A 876 4.11 7.60 20.35
C ILE A 876 4.68 7.48 18.95
N THR A 877 3.84 7.59 17.94
CA THR A 877 4.25 7.64 16.54
C THR A 877 4.08 9.06 16.02
N ILE A 878 5.15 9.61 15.46
CA ILE A 878 5.15 10.89 14.75
C ILE A 878 5.11 10.55 13.26
N GLY A 879 3.92 10.62 12.66
CA GLY A 879 3.73 10.24 11.26
C GLY A 879 4.45 11.19 10.29
N ASN A 880 4.30 12.48 10.54
CA ASN A 880 5.03 13.55 9.88
C ASN A 880 5.06 14.76 10.81
N ILE A 881 6.22 15.38 10.97
CA ILE A 881 6.36 16.74 11.49
C ILE A 881 7.46 17.42 10.68
N GLY A 882 7.23 18.65 10.25
CA GLY A 882 8.18 19.32 9.40
C GLY A 882 8.01 20.82 9.41
N TYR A 883 9.02 21.51 8.93
CA TYR A 883 9.08 22.97 8.90
C TYR A 883 9.59 23.43 7.55
N ASP A 884 8.86 24.33 6.92
CA ASP A 884 9.26 25.03 5.70
C ASP A 884 9.80 26.40 6.08
N PHE A 885 11.13 26.56 6.00
CA PHE A 885 11.84 27.79 6.35
C PHE A 885 11.54 28.93 5.38
N LYS A 886 11.11 28.64 4.14
CA LYS A 886 10.74 29.67 3.16
C LYS A 886 9.34 30.21 3.47
N ARG A 887 8.39 29.32 3.71
CA ARG A 887 7.00 29.70 4.06
C ARG A 887 6.83 30.09 5.53
N LYS A 888 7.89 29.93 6.34
CA LYS A 888 7.91 30.16 7.79
C LYS A 888 6.77 29.43 8.53
N GLY A 889 6.50 28.19 8.12
CA GLY A 889 5.34 27.43 8.58
C GLY A 889 5.64 25.96 8.87
N LEU A 890 4.91 25.39 9.83
CA LEU A 890 4.93 23.95 10.12
C LEU A 890 4.11 23.19 9.07
N SER A 891 4.63 22.06 8.60
CA SER A 891 3.87 21.09 7.82
C SER A 891 2.90 20.35 8.74
N TYR A 892 1.71 19.98 8.26
CA TYR A 892 0.65 19.26 8.98
C TYR A 892 1.19 18.15 9.90
N PRO A 893 1.38 18.41 11.21
CA PRO A 893 1.95 17.43 12.09
C PRO A 893 0.90 16.38 12.42
N SER A 894 1.32 15.13 12.59
CA SER A 894 0.45 14.01 12.95
C SER A 894 1.07 13.19 14.07
N PHE A 895 0.31 13.01 15.14
CA PHE A 895 0.72 12.27 16.32
C PHE A 895 -0.27 11.14 16.58
N THR A 896 0.26 9.95 16.83
CA THR A 896 -0.51 8.77 17.21
C THR A 896 0.03 8.26 18.53
N PHE A 897 -0.77 8.32 19.58
CA PHE A 897 -0.44 7.82 20.91
C PHE A 897 -1.12 6.47 21.10
N TYR A 898 -0.39 5.48 21.55
CA TYR A 898 -0.90 4.14 21.81
C TYR A 898 -0.46 3.68 23.21
N ARG A 899 -1.39 3.08 23.95
CA ARG A 899 -1.14 2.48 25.25
C ARG A 899 -1.75 1.09 25.36
N ASP A 900 -0.92 0.12 25.74
CA ASP A 900 -1.35 -1.21 26.12
C ASP A 900 -1.79 -1.22 27.61
N LEU A 901 -3.05 -1.59 27.86
CA LEU A 901 -3.66 -1.74 29.20
C LEU A 901 -3.93 -3.21 29.53
N HIS A 902 -3.13 -4.13 28.98
CA HIS A 902 -3.24 -5.58 29.10
C HIS A 902 -4.40 -6.18 28.32
N CYS A 903 -5.62 -6.10 28.84
CA CYS A 903 -6.84 -6.60 28.18
C CYS A 903 -7.58 -5.49 27.43
N TRP A 904 -7.23 -4.25 27.75
CA TRP A 904 -7.71 -3.06 27.08
C TRP A 904 -6.56 -2.44 26.29
N GLU A 905 -6.90 -1.64 25.31
CA GLU A 905 -5.97 -0.75 24.62
C GLU A 905 -6.61 0.62 24.46
N MET A 906 -5.76 1.63 24.51
CA MET A 906 -6.14 3.01 24.33
C MET A 906 -5.29 3.58 23.20
N GLY A 907 -5.92 4.36 22.33
CA GLY A 907 -5.19 5.12 21.35
C GLY A 907 -5.79 6.48 21.05
N MET A 908 -4.94 7.40 20.63
CA MET A 908 -5.30 8.76 20.27
C MET A 908 -4.57 9.17 19.00
N ASN A 909 -5.29 9.59 17.96
CA ASN A 909 -4.70 10.34 16.85
C ASN A 909 -4.96 11.81 17.04
N TRP A 910 -3.96 12.63 16.74
CA TRP A 910 -4.05 14.07 16.87
C TRP A 910 -3.40 14.76 15.67
N TYR A 911 -4.20 15.60 15.00
CA TYR A 911 -3.81 16.42 13.86
C TYR A 911 -4.09 17.89 14.21
N PRO A 912 -3.19 18.57 14.95
CA PRO A 912 -3.49 19.88 15.55
C PRO A 912 -3.80 20.96 14.51
N GLN A 913 -3.15 20.93 13.34
CA GLN A 913 -3.40 21.92 12.28
C GLN A 913 -4.84 21.87 11.73
N ARG A 914 -5.52 20.72 11.87
CA ARG A 914 -6.93 20.56 11.47
C ARG A 914 -7.90 20.63 12.64
N ASN A 915 -7.41 20.79 13.88
CA ASN A 915 -8.20 20.64 15.11
C ASN A 915 -8.96 19.30 15.18
N VAL A 916 -8.39 18.23 14.59
CA VAL A 916 -8.97 16.88 14.59
C VAL A 916 -8.23 16.02 15.59
N TYR A 917 -8.97 15.31 16.42
CA TYR A 917 -8.44 14.24 17.23
C TYR A 917 -9.44 13.09 17.31
N SER A 918 -8.93 11.86 17.36
CA SER A 918 -9.73 10.67 17.59
C SER A 918 -9.16 9.94 18.79
N PHE A 919 -9.98 9.65 19.78
CA PHE A 919 -9.61 8.89 20.96
C PHE A 919 -10.49 7.65 21.06
N PHE A 920 -9.93 6.52 21.48
CA PHE A 920 -10.70 5.35 21.81
C PHE A 920 -10.08 4.59 22.97
N ILE A 921 -10.96 3.90 23.70
CA ILE A 921 -10.59 2.85 24.64
C ILE A 921 -11.41 1.63 24.24
N ARG A 922 -10.75 0.51 23.98
CA ARG A 922 -11.44 -0.74 23.64
C ARG A 922 -10.77 -1.95 24.26
N VAL A 923 -11.51 -3.05 24.31
CA VAL A 923 -10.94 -4.37 24.61
C VAL A 923 -10.07 -4.79 23.43
N LYS A 924 -8.91 -5.40 23.71
CA LYS A 924 -8.01 -5.88 22.66
C LYS A 924 -8.75 -6.81 21.67
N PRO A 925 -8.43 -6.77 20.37
CA PRO A 925 -9.11 -7.58 19.37
C PRO A 925 -9.10 -9.07 19.72
N GLY A 926 -10.27 -9.69 19.71
CA GLY A 926 -10.55 -11.08 20.05
C GLY A 926 -12.05 -11.35 19.93
N THR A 927 -12.55 -12.46 20.46
CA THR A 927 -13.97 -12.84 20.36
C THR A 927 -14.92 -11.83 21.03
N LEU A 928 -14.41 -11.00 21.97
CA LEU A 928 -15.13 -9.91 22.65
C LEU A 928 -14.77 -8.49 22.18
N GLY A 929 -14.09 -8.34 21.04
CA GLY A 929 -13.62 -7.04 20.53
C GLY A 929 -14.71 -6.04 20.08
N PHE A 930 -15.99 -6.30 20.37
CA PHE A 930 -17.10 -5.37 20.10
C PHE A 930 -17.28 -4.30 21.19
N ILE A 931 -16.63 -4.44 22.35
CA ILE A 931 -16.68 -3.45 23.44
C ILE A 931 -15.67 -2.35 23.14
N ASN A 932 -16.18 -1.21 22.66
CA ASN A 932 -15.39 -0.03 22.33
C ASN A 932 -16.14 1.23 22.79
N ILE A 933 -15.42 2.15 23.42
CA ILE A 933 -15.91 3.49 23.78
C ILE A 933 -15.09 4.49 22.96
N PRO A 934 -15.51 4.80 21.73
CA PRO A 934 -14.84 5.81 20.92
C PRO A 934 -15.35 7.21 21.29
N SER A 935 -14.44 8.17 21.27
CA SER A 935 -14.74 9.61 21.29
C SER A 935 -13.89 10.28 20.21
N SER A 936 -14.53 10.66 19.11
CA SER A 936 -13.85 11.28 17.97
C SER A 936 -14.44 12.64 17.69
N ARG A 937 -13.56 13.64 17.52
CA ARG A 937 -13.95 14.95 16.99
C ARG A 937 -13.45 15.06 15.56
N ASN A 938 -14.38 15.21 14.62
CA ASN A 938 -14.09 15.26 13.20
C ASN A 938 -14.08 16.71 12.69
N ASN A 939 -13.62 16.92 11.45
CA ASN A 939 -13.64 18.27 10.83
C ASN A 939 -15.05 18.83 10.67
N VAL A 940 -16.04 17.93 10.63
CA VAL A 940 -17.47 18.21 10.62
C VAL A 940 -17.85 18.96 11.91
N ASP A 941 -17.39 18.49 13.07
CA ASP A 941 -17.62 19.17 14.37
C ASP A 941 -16.70 20.41 14.57
N GLY A 942 -15.88 20.73 13.57
CA GLY A 942 -14.96 21.86 13.55
C GLY A 942 -15.42 23.05 12.69
N SER A 943 -16.55 22.96 12.01
CA SER A 943 -17.01 24.02 11.09
C SER A 943 -17.56 25.27 11.79
N PHE A 944 -17.84 25.21 13.09
CA PHE A 944 -18.24 26.36 13.91
C PHE A 944 -17.09 26.88 14.78
N GLY A 945 -16.24 27.69 14.15
CA GLY A 945 -15.13 28.37 14.84
C GLY A 945 -14.42 29.42 13.98
N ARG A 946 -15.12 30.09 13.06
CA ARG A 946 -14.63 31.34 12.46
C ARG A 946 -15.11 32.52 13.30
N THR A 947 -14.37 32.85 14.36
CA THR A 947 -14.28 34.25 14.79
C THR A 947 -13.47 35.02 13.75
N ARG A 948 -13.95 36.23 13.45
CA ARG A 948 -13.55 37.17 12.39
C ARG A 948 -12.06 37.26 12.07
#